data_AF-A0A4R0ZKI7-F1
#
_entry.id   AF-A0A4R0ZKI7-F1
#
_cell.length_a   1.000
_cell.length_b   1.000
_cell.length_c   1.000
_cell.angle_alpha   90.00
_cell.angle_beta   90.00
_cell.angle_gamma   90.00
#
_symmetry.space_group_name_H-M   'P 1'
#
loop_
_entity.id
_entity.type
_entity.pdbx_description
1 polymer ?
#
loop_
_entity_poly.entity_id
_entity_poly.type
_entity_poly.pdbx_seq_one_letter_code
_entity_poly.pdbx_strand_id
1 'polypeptide(L)'
;MKHYTLNWDTYKQLARTAVAEGAVLLKNEQTLPIQAGTTVSVFGRSQFNYYKSGTGSGGMVNVSHVTSPLEALQASEGIQLNESLLQTYEAWVKENPFDKGVGWAGEPWSQPEMAVTDALVAEAAAKSDMALIMIGRTAGEDRDNTADPGSYLLTEIENELIEKVSKAFTKTAVVLNVGNIIDMKWATDYEPSAILYAWQGGLEGGTGLVDVLTGKVSPSGKLTDTIARSIDDYPSTKNFGHADKGIYQEDIYVGYRYFETFAKDEVLYPFGFGLSYTSFSTEVVEASEQNGLITINVAVTNTGAVDGKEVVQLYVEKPQGVLGNPARALVAFDKTGLLAPGEQQTLEFSVPVTDFASYDDRGVTGYASSFVLEAGTYRIHAGTDVRSAVAVFDYELAELQVVETLSENMAPVTPFDRIKPVESGQGYEVSYEATPLRQVDVEARYLAERPMQRHQTSDNGLKLTDVYHGKAELETFLDQLTDEDLACIVRGQGMNSPRVTPGTAAAFGGVSDRLNELDIPAACCADGPSGIRMDIGTKAFALPNGTLLASSFNVALIEDLFEMTGLEMRKNRVDTLLGPGMNIHRNPLNGRNFEYFSEDPHVTGKMAIAQLNGMHRVGVTGTLKHFSANNQEAHRHDIDSVVSERALREIYLKGFEMAVKEGKATSIMTTYGAVNGVWTAGLYDQNTRVLRDEWGFEGIVMTDWWAKVNHHEDEPANRQNTAAMVQSQNDLYMVVDRPDTNSFDDNTGAALAAGTLTRAELLRSAANICRFVLQSPAMERLLGLHDGSVEVIGLDEEAGQTIDFDVTYQHLANGESVSLIDADTSTGNTHVFAVSVDETGTYDVTITARSEAGELAQMPVTLFANNIPGPTFTFNGTGGEWVTQTKQLFFLNQHNYLQLYFTLGGLDVKDITFTLADSFSMKNG
;
A
#
# COMPACT_ATOMS: atom_id res chain seq x y z
N MET A 1 8.59 -15.19 29.97
CA MET A 1 8.44 -14.01 29.09
C MET A 1 8.83 -14.47 27.69
N LYS A 2 8.06 -14.13 26.65
CA LYS A 2 8.47 -14.42 25.26
C LYS A 2 9.78 -13.68 24.95
N HIS A 3 10.57 -14.14 23.99
CA HIS A 3 11.79 -13.47 23.55
C HIS A 3 11.76 -13.40 22.03
N TYR A 4 12.04 -12.21 21.49
CA TYR A 4 12.09 -11.97 20.04
C TYR A 4 13.46 -11.39 19.68
N THR A 5 14.01 -11.85 18.55
CA THR A 5 15.29 -11.36 18.02
C THR A 5 15.08 -10.97 16.56
N LEU A 6 15.37 -9.70 16.23
CA LEU A 6 15.36 -9.16 14.88
C LEU A 6 16.80 -9.17 14.33
N ASN A 7 17.05 -9.97 13.30
CA ASN A 7 18.33 -9.98 12.59
C ASN A 7 18.29 -9.02 11.39
N TRP A 8 18.95 -7.88 11.54
CA TRP A 8 18.93 -6.82 10.53
C TRP A 8 19.64 -7.23 9.23
N ASP A 9 20.68 -8.07 9.29
CA ASP A 9 21.35 -8.58 8.09
C ASP A 9 20.46 -9.55 7.32
N THR A 10 19.66 -10.36 8.01
CA THR A 10 18.65 -11.21 7.38
C THR A 10 17.56 -10.36 6.73
N TYR A 11 17.12 -9.29 7.39
CA TYR A 11 16.11 -8.38 6.86
C TYR A 11 16.60 -7.69 5.57
N LYS A 12 17.83 -7.14 5.58
CA LYS A 12 18.50 -6.60 4.39
C LYS A 12 18.61 -7.64 3.28
N GLN A 13 19.04 -8.86 3.59
CA GLN A 13 19.20 -9.91 2.59
C GLN A 13 17.88 -10.33 1.95
N LEU A 14 16.80 -10.49 2.74
CA LEU A 14 15.47 -10.82 2.22
C LEU A 14 14.94 -9.69 1.33
N ALA A 15 15.08 -8.42 1.75
CA ALA A 15 14.67 -7.27 0.95
C ALA A 15 15.46 -7.19 -0.37
N ARG A 16 16.79 -7.36 -0.33
CA ARG A 16 17.65 -7.42 -1.52
C ARG A 16 17.25 -8.55 -2.46
N THR A 17 16.93 -9.73 -1.93
CA THR A 17 16.42 -10.86 -2.72
C THR A 17 15.06 -10.55 -3.32
N ALA A 18 14.15 -9.91 -2.59
CA ALA A 18 12.85 -9.48 -3.11
C ALA A 18 12.99 -8.48 -4.27
N VAL A 19 13.93 -7.52 -4.17
CA VAL A 19 14.25 -6.61 -5.28
C VAL A 19 14.75 -7.37 -6.51
N ALA A 20 15.71 -8.28 -6.34
CA ALA A 20 16.25 -9.04 -7.46
C ALA A 20 15.22 -9.99 -8.10
N GLU A 21 14.35 -10.59 -7.29
CA GLU A 21 13.28 -11.47 -7.79
C GLU A 21 12.08 -10.73 -8.35
N GLY A 22 11.83 -9.47 -7.95
CA GLY A 22 10.76 -8.62 -8.46
C GLY A 22 11.15 -7.82 -9.70
N ALA A 23 12.43 -7.69 -10.02
CA ALA A 23 12.88 -7.05 -11.26
C ALA A 23 12.44 -7.85 -12.49
N VAL A 24 11.78 -7.18 -13.44
CA VAL A 24 11.19 -7.81 -14.63
C VAL A 24 11.96 -7.44 -15.88
N LEU A 25 12.66 -8.42 -16.45
CA LEU A 25 13.38 -8.26 -17.72
C LEU A 25 12.40 -8.44 -18.89
N LEU A 26 12.20 -7.41 -19.71
CA LEU A 26 11.24 -7.45 -20.83
C LEU A 26 11.88 -7.75 -22.17
N LYS A 27 13.12 -7.28 -22.35
CA LYS A 27 13.90 -7.47 -23.59
C LYS A 27 15.36 -7.64 -23.23
N ASN A 28 16.07 -8.54 -23.93
CA ASN A 28 17.52 -8.68 -23.81
C ASN A 28 18.17 -9.35 -25.04
N GLU A 29 18.88 -8.57 -25.85
CA GLU A 29 19.65 -9.01 -27.00
C GLU A 29 21.13 -9.22 -26.61
N GLN A 30 21.38 -10.09 -25.61
CA GLN A 30 22.72 -10.39 -25.06
C GLN A 30 23.47 -9.13 -24.56
N THR A 31 22.71 -8.15 -24.05
CA THR A 31 23.25 -6.91 -23.47
C THR A 31 23.48 -7.06 -21.98
N LEU A 32 22.50 -7.64 -21.28
CA LEU A 32 22.62 -8.03 -19.88
C LEU A 32 22.88 -9.55 -19.77
N PRO A 33 23.61 -10.01 -18.74
CA PRO A 33 24.20 -9.22 -17.66
C PRO A 33 25.48 -8.46 -18.06
N ILE A 34 25.78 -7.38 -17.33
CA ILE A 34 27.01 -6.59 -17.43
C ILE A 34 28.20 -7.48 -17.06
N GLN A 35 29.11 -7.69 -18.00
CA GLN A 35 30.25 -8.59 -17.81
C GLN A 35 31.38 -7.88 -17.04
N ALA A 36 32.16 -8.63 -16.27
CA ALA A 36 33.38 -8.11 -15.68
C ALA A 36 34.36 -7.59 -16.76
N GLY A 37 34.99 -6.45 -16.49
CA GLY A 37 35.83 -5.69 -17.41
C GLY A 37 35.08 -4.67 -18.28
N THR A 38 33.74 -4.66 -18.25
CA THR A 38 32.92 -3.73 -19.05
C THR A 38 33.02 -2.31 -18.49
N THR A 39 33.22 -1.34 -19.39
CA THR A 39 33.08 0.08 -19.08
C THR A 39 31.67 0.54 -19.43
N VAL A 40 30.95 1.10 -18.46
CA VAL A 40 29.53 1.47 -18.56
C VAL A 40 29.37 2.98 -18.50
N SER A 41 28.68 3.55 -19.48
CA SER A 41 28.16 4.92 -19.41
C SER A 41 26.76 4.90 -18.83
N VAL A 42 26.57 5.46 -17.64
CA VAL A 42 25.25 5.59 -16.99
C VAL A 42 24.65 6.95 -17.32
N PHE A 43 23.53 6.93 -18.04
CA PHE A 43 22.74 8.09 -18.42
C PHE A 43 21.47 8.19 -17.57
N GLY A 44 20.90 9.39 -17.55
CA GLY A 44 19.68 9.72 -16.81
C GLY A 44 19.98 10.21 -15.40
N ARG A 45 19.35 11.31 -14.99
CA ARG A 45 19.61 11.95 -13.69
C ARG A 45 19.14 11.14 -12.49
N SER A 46 18.23 10.18 -12.71
CA SER A 46 17.65 9.35 -11.65
C SER A 46 18.70 8.43 -10.99
N GLN A 47 19.86 8.22 -11.61
CA GLN A 47 21.00 7.51 -11.01
C GLN A 47 21.49 8.15 -9.69
N PHE A 48 21.32 9.48 -9.52
CA PHE A 48 21.73 10.21 -8.31
C PHE A 48 20.61 10.34 -7.27
N ASN A 49 19.36 10.20 -7.71
CA ASN A 49 18.18 10.35 -6.86
C ASN A 49 17.21 9.21 -7.15
N TYR A 50 17.61 8.03 -6.68
CA TYR A 50 16.83 6.81 -6.80
C TYR A 50 15.48 6.93 -6.08
N TYR A 51 14.40 6.61 -6.79
CA TYR A 51 13.08 6.50 -6.17
C TYR A 51 12.98 5.18 -5.42
N LYS A 52 13.11 5.25 -4.10
CA LYS A 52 12.96 4.10 -3.19
C LYS A 52 11.51 3.65 -3.01
N SER A 53 10.55 4.57 -3.20
CA SER A 53 9.13 4.41 -2.91
C SER A 53 8.29 5.42 -3.69
N GLY A 54 6.96 5.30 -3.63
CA GLY A 54 6.03 6.38 -3.94
C GLY A 54 6.13 7.55 -2.95
N THR A 55 5.29 8.55 -3.15
CA THR A 55 5.04 9.69 -2.25
C THR A 55 3.83 9.44 -1.36
N GLY A 56 3.66 10.20 -0.27
CA GLY A 56 2.55 10.05 0.66
C GLY A 56 2.84 9.06 1.79
N SER A 57 1.79 8.53 2.43
CA SER A 57 1.91 7.71 3.65
C SER A 57 2.82 6.49 3.45
N GLY A 58 2.67 5.79 2.32
CA GLY A 58 3.50 4.67 1.90
C GLY A 58 4.90 5.05 1.38
N GLY A 59 5.34 6.30 1.51
CA GLY A 59 6.65 6.79 1.05
C GLY A 59 7.51 7.47 2.11
N MET A 60 6.95 7.71 3.30
CA MET A 60 7.52 8.54 4.37
C MET A 60 8.31 7.74 5.43
N VAL A 61 8.76 6.53 5.10
CA VAL A 61 9.65 5.75 5.97
C VAL A 61 10.99 6.47 6.12
N ASN A 62 11.35 6.81 7.36
CA ASN A 62 12.62 7.45 7.65
C ASN A 62 13.73 6.41 7.64
N VAL A 63 14.75 6.64 6.84
CA VAL A 63 15.93 5.77 6.73
C VAL A 63 17.21 6.56 7.03
N SER A 64 18.28 5.86 7.38
CA SER A 64 19.62 6.45 7.52
C SER A 64 20.26 6.67 6.16
N HIS A 65 20.21 5.65 5.30
CA HIS A 65 20.79 5.64 3.97
C HIS A 65 19.99 4.71 3.06
N VAL A 66 19.89 5.07 1.77
CA VAL A 66 19.34 4.22 0.71
C VAL A 66 20.47 3.97 -0.27
N THR A 67 20.82 2.71 -0.49
CA THR A 67 21.83 2.38 -1.49
C THR A 67 21.24 2.54 -2.88
N SER A 68 21.74 3.53 -3.62
CA SER A 68 21.35 3.80 -4.99
C SER A 68 21.98 2.79 -5.97
N PRO A 69 21.41 2.60 -7.17
CA PRO A 69 22.02 1.77 -8.21
C PRO A 69 23.43 2.27 -8.60
N LEU A 70 23.66 3.58 -8.59
CA LEU A 70 24.96 4.16 -8.89
C LEU A 70 26.01 3.78 -7.84
N GLU A 71 25.69 3.93 -6.55
CA GLU A 71 26.58 3.53 -5.44
C GLU A 71 26.87 2.02 -5.49
N ALA A 72 25.86 1.20 -5.76
CA ALA A 72 26.03 -0.25 -5.89
C ALA A 72 26.88 -0.64 -7.12
N LEU A 73 26.75 0.07 -8.25
CA LEU A 73 27.61 -0.12 -9.42
C LEU A 73 29.07 0.31 -9.13
N GLN A 74 29.27 1.43 -8.44
CA GLN A 74 30.60 1.88 -8.02
C GLN A 74 31.30 0.89 -7.08
N ALA A 75 30.51 0.24 -6.21
CA ALA A 75 31.00 -0.80 -5.30
C ALA A 75 31.20 -2.17 -5.98
N SER A 76 30.72 -2.36 -7.22
CA SER A 76 30.79 -3.65 -7.92
C SER A 76 32.18 -3.92 -8.49
N GLU A 77 32.77 -5.04 -8.08
CA GLU A 77 34.09 -5.45 -8.59
C GLU A 77 34.03 -5.77 -10.08
N GLY A 78 34.96 -5.21 -10.84
CA GLY A 78 35.11 -5.50 -12.27
C GLY A 78 34.21 -4.68 -13.20
N ILE A 79 33.38 -3.77 -12.70
CA ILE A 79 32.68 -2.79 -13.54
C ILE A 79 33.42 -1.46 -13.47
N GLN A 80 33.64 -0.85 -14.63
CA GLN A 80 34.22 0.49 -14.72
C GLN A 80 33.13 1.46 -15.14
N LEU A 81 32.98 2.59 -14.44
CA LEU A 81 32.06 3.64 -14.86
C LEU A 81 32.80 4.68 -15.70
N ASN A 82 32.10 5.25 -16.68
CA ASN A 82 32.62 6.39 -17.42
C ASN A 82 32.63 7.65 -16.54
N GLU A 83 33.74 7.87 -15.84
CA GLU A 83 33.96 8.99 -14.93
C GLU A 83 33.72 10.37 -15.58
N SER A 84 34.04 10.52 -16.88
CA SER A 84 33.82 11.81 -17.56
C SER A 84 32.34 12.13 -17.76
N LEU A 85 31.51 11.13 -18.03
CA LEU A 85 30.06 11.31 -18.10
C LEU A 85 29.48 11.54 -16.71
N LEU A 86 29.95 10.78 -15.71
CA LEU A 86 29.51 10.92 -14.32
C LEU A 86 29.74 12.35 -13.80
N GLN A 87 30.95 12.89 -13.97
CA GLN A 87 31.29 14.27 -13.58
C GLN A 87 30.44 15.32 -14.32
N THR A 88 30.06 15.04 -15.56
CA THR A 88 29.18 15.92 -16.34
C THR A 88 27.79 16.00 -15.70
N TYR A 89 27.19 14.85 -15.38
CA TYR A 89 25.90 14.81 -14.68
C TYR A 89 26.00 15.38 -13.26
N GLU A 90 27.06 15.10 -12.50
CA GLU A 90 27.25 15.66 -11.16
C GLU A 90 27.27 17.20 -11.16
N ALA A 91 28.00 17.78 -12.12
CA ALA A 91 28.03 19.23 -12.30
C ALA A 91 26.63 19.78 -12.66
N TRP A 92 25.90 19.08 -13.54
CA TRP A 92 24.56 19.49 -13.94
C TRP A 92 23.53 19.37 -12.82
N VAL A 93 23.50 18.27 -12.06
CA VAL A 93 22.58 18.05 -10.93
C VAL A 93 22.83 19.04 -9.80
N LYS A 94 24.09 19.49 -9.61
CA LYS A 94 24.41 20.56 -8.67
C LYS A 94 23.76 21.91 -9.05
N GLU A 95 23.67 22.20 -10.35
CA GLU A 95 22.99 23.40 -10.88
C GLU A 95 21.48 23.21 -11.04
N ASN A 96 21.01 21.96 -11.09
CA ASN A 96 19.62 21.55 -11.28
C ASN A 96 19.23 20.57 -10.15
N PRO A 97 19.12 21.06 -8.90
CA PRO A 97 18.86 20.20 -7.75
C PRO A 97 17.53 19.46 -7.88
N PHE A 98 17.40 18.34 -7.17
CA PHE A 98 16.14 17.61 -7.08
C PHE A 98 15.03 18.51 -6.52
N ASP A 99 13.92 18.60 -7.25
CA ASP A 99 12.74 19.32 -6.83
C ASP A 99 11.92 18.45 -5.88
N LYS A 100 11.88 18.83 -4.60
CA LYS A 100 11.11 18.14 -3.56
C LYS A 100 9.64 18.55 -3.53
N GLY A 101 9.25 19.55 -4.32
CA GLY A 101 7.95 20.18 -4.24
C GLY A 101 7.70 20.90 -2.91
N VAL A 102 6.46 21.31 -2.68
CA VAL A 102 6.02 21.98 -1.46
C VAL A 102 4.76 21.29 -0.91
N GLY A 103 4.85 20.76 0.31
CA GLY A 103 3.71 20.18 1.02
C GLY A 103 3.30 18.78 0.57
N TRP A 104 2.12 18.34 1.03
CA TRP A 104 1.53 17.05 0.68
C TRP A 104 1.19 16.98 -0.80
N ALA A 105 1.53 15.86 -1.45
CA ALA A 105 1.43 15.68 -2.90
C ALA A 105 2.08 16.83 -3.71
N GLY A 106 3.07 17.53 -3.14
CA GLY A 106 3.74 18.65 -3.79
C GLY A 106 4.90 18.21 -4.69
N GLU A 107 5.54 17.09 -4.38
CA GLU A 107 6.68 16.56 -5.15
C GLU A 107 6.24 16.24 -6.59
N PRO A 108 6.98 16.69 -7.62
CA PRO A 108 6.71 16.30 -8.99
C PRO A 108 7.07 14.83 -9.20
N TRP A 109 6.24 14.13 -9.96
CA TRP A 109 6.35 12.68 -10.16
C TRP A 109 7.38 12.23 -11.18
N SER A 110 8.01 13.19 -11.85
CA SER A 110 9.28 13.05 -12.53
C SER A 110 10.12 14.29 -12.28
N GLN A 111 11.40 14.19 -12.58
CA GLN A 111 12.35 15.30 -12.47
C GLN A 111 12.80 15.72 -13.86
N PRO A 112 13.11 17.02 -14.08
CA PRO A 112 13.71 17.45 -15.34
C PRO A 112 14.98 16.66 -15.64
N GLU A 113 15.08 16.14 -16.86
CA GLU A 113 16.23 15.36 -17.32
C GLU A 113 17.29 16.28 -17.96
N MET A 114 18.55 15.88 -17.89
CA MET A 114 19.65 16.56 -18.57
C MET A 114 19.58 16.27 -20.08
N ALA A 115 19.39 17.31 -20.89
CA ALA A 115 19.48 17.18 -22.33
C ALA A 115 20.89 16.75 -22.76
N VAL A 116 20.98 15.70 -23.58
CA VAL A 116 22.25 15.20 -24.11
C VAL A 116 22.47 15.66 -25.55
N THR A 117 23.72 16.04 -25.84
CA THR A 117 24.15 16.41 -27.20
C THR A 117 24.77 15.22 -27.93
N ASP A 118 24.70 15.20 -29.25
CA ASP A 118 25.34 14.14 -30.06
C ASP A 118 26.84 14.02 -29.77
N ALA A 119 27.52 15.14 -29.49
CA ALA A 119 28.94 15.16 -29.15
C ALA A 119 29.21 14.46 -27.81
N LEU A 120 28.40 14.73 -26.77
CA LEU A 120 28.52 14.09 -25.47
C LEU A 120 28.27 12.58 -25.57
N VAL A 121 27.22 12.18 -26.29
CA VAL A 121 26.87 10.77 -26.49
C VAL A 121 27.96 10.05 -27.28
N ALA A 122 28.49 10.66 -28.35
CA ALA A 122 29.59 10.08 -29.13
C ALA A 122 30.88 9.95 -28.31
N GLU A 123 31.19 10.92 -27.44
CA GLU A 123 32.32 10.84 -26.52
C GLU A 123 32.14 9.70 -25.52
N ALA A 124 30.94 9.56 -24.95
CA ALA A 124 30.62 8.47 -24.02
C ALA A 124 30.75 7.10 -24.70
N ALA A 125 30.23 6.96 -25.93
CA ALA A 125 30.32 5.74 -26.73
C ALA A 125 31.76 5.38 -27.11
N ALA A 126 32.62 6.36 -27.37
CA ALA A 126 34.03 6.13 -27.66
C ALA A 126 34.85 5.64 -26.45
N LYS A 127 34.30 5.79 -25.23
CA LYS A 127 34.97 5.47 -23.96
C LYS A 127 34.34 4.30 -23.21
N SER A 128 33.26 3.71 -23.71
CA SER A 128 32.47 2.72 -22.98
C SER A 128 31.99 1.59 -23.88
N ASP A 129 31.83 0.40 -23.31
CA ASP A 129 31.38 -0.80 -24.01
C ASP A 129 29.85 -0.90 -24.07
N MET A 130 29.14 -0.27 -23.13
CA MET A 130 27.68 -0.22 -23.10
C MET A 130 27.14 1.05 -22.43
N ALA A 131 25.87 1.34 -22.72
CA ALA A 131 25.10 2.38 -22.05
C ALA A 131 24.01 1.78 -21.16
N LEU A 132 23.83 2.37 -19.98
CA LEU A 132 22.72 2.13 -19.07
C LEU A 132 21.92 3.43 -18.94
N ILE A 133 20.63 3.42 -19.28
CA ILE A 133 19.76 4.61 -19.18
C ILE A 133 18.78 4.39 -18.04
N MET A 134 18.81 5.26 -17.04
CA MET A 134 17.90 5.21 -15.89
C MET A 134 16.73 6.18 -16.09
N ILE A 135 15.50 5.67 -16.19
CA ILE A 135 14.27 6.48 -16.24
C ILE A 135 13.57 6.40 -14.90
N GLY A 136 13.27 7.57 -14.30
CA GLY A 136 12.68 7.68 -12.97
C GLY A 136 11.23 8.18 -13.01
N ARG A 137 10.33 7.50 -12.30
CA ARG A 137 8.99 7.99 -11.96
C ARG A 137 8.64 7.65 -10.53
N THR A 138 7.91 8.54 -9.88
CA THR A 138 7.19 8.26 -8.64
C THR A 138 5.69 8.53 -8.82
N ALA A 139 4.88 8.15 -7.85
CA ALA A 139 3.45 8.38 -7.81
C ALA A 139 3.00 8.39 -6.34
N GLY A 140 1.74 8.73 -6.07
CA GLY A 140 1.23 8.71 -4.71
C GLY A 140 -0.22 9.13 -4.59
N GLU A 141 -0.59 9.45 -3.37
CA GLU A 141 -1.96 9.72 -2.97
C GLU A 141 -2.52 11.05 -3.51
N ASP A 142 -3.85 11.14 -3.57
CA ASP A 142 -4.66 12.34 -3.90
C ASP A 142 -4.49 12.90 -5.33
N ARG A 143 -3.67 12.26 -6.15
CA ARG A 143 -3.51 12.56 -7.58
C ARG A 143 -3.47 11.26 -8.35
N ASP A 144 -3.87 11.30 -9.61
CA ASP A 144 -3.64 10.22 -10.57
C ASP A 144 -2.54 10.61 -11.55
N ASN A 145 -1.89 9.61 -12.15
CA ASN A 145 -1.01 9.82 -13.29
C ASN A 145 -1.85 10.34 -14.45
N THR A 146 -1.21 11.09 -15.33
CA THR A 146 -1.84 11.58 -16.55
C THR A 146 -1.17 10.96 -17.76
N ALA A 147 -1.90 10.91 -18.86
CA ALA A 147 -1.37 10.53 -20.17
C ALA A 147 -0.46 11.63 -20.79
N ASP A 148 0.18 12.45 -19.96
CA ASP A 148 1.03 13.56 -20.39
C ASP A 148 2.53 13.19 -20.30
N PRO A 149 3.40 13.88 -21.06
CA PRO A 149 4.85 13.76 -20.94
C PRO A 149 5.33 14.06 -19.51
N GLY A 150 6.13 13.15 -18.94
CA GLY A 150 6.65 13.26 -17.57
C GLY A 150 5.78 12.58 -16.50
N SER A 151 4.65 11.98 -16.88
CA SER A 151 3.86 11.08 -16.03
C SER A 151 3.86 9.69 -16.68
N TYR A 152 2.74 9.26 -17.29
CA TYR A 152 2.67 7.98 -18.01
C TYR A 152 3.53 7.98 -19.28
N LEU A 153 3.63 9.10 -20.00
CA LEU A 153 4.48 9.22 -21.18
C LEU A 153 5.90 9.66 -20.79
N LEU A 154 6.89 9.25 -21.58
CA LEU A 154 8.22 9.85 -21.54
C LEU A 154 8.15 11.33 -21.95
N THR A 155 9.00 12.16 -21.34
CA THR A 155 9.23 13.53 -21.78
C THR A 155 9.94 13.56 -23.14
N GLU A 156 9.87 14.69 -23.84
CA GLU A 156 10.61 14.87 -25.10
C GLU A 156 12.12 14.66 -24.91
N ILE A 157 12.68 15.16 -23.80
CA ILE A 157 14.12 15.02 -23.47
C ILE A 157 14.48 13.55 -23.20
N GLU A 158 13.63 12.79 -22.51
CA GLU A 158 13.87 11.35 -22.28
C GLU A 158 13.78 10.53 -23.57
N ASN A 159 12.82 10.86 -24.45
CA ASN A 159 12.75 10.24 -25.77
C ASN A 159 14.02 10.52 -26.59
N GLU A 160 14.48 11.78 -26.64
CA GLU A 160 15.73 12.14 -27.31
C GLU A 160 16.95 11.43 -26.69
N LEU A 161 16.98 11.28 -25.37
CA LEU A 161 18.03 10.58 -24.66
C LEU A 161 18.10 9.11 -25.11
N ILE A 162 16.98 8.40 -25.07
CA ILE A 162 16.92 6.98 -25.48
C ILE A 162 17.28 6.85 -26.96
N GLU A 163 16.75 7.71 -27.82
CA GLU A 163 17.02 7.68 -29.25
C GLU A 163 18.51 7.90 -29.57
N LYS A 164 19.11 8.97 -29.04
CA LYS A 164 20.52 9.33 -29.32
C LYS A 164 21.48 8.28 -28.79
N VAL A 165 21.25 7.80 -27.56
CA VAL A 165 22.10 6.78 -26.93
C VAL A 165 21.97 5.45 -27.64
N SER A 166 20.75 4.99 -27.96
CA SER A 166 20.53 3.71 -28.65
C SER A 166 21.11 3.70 -30.08
N LYS A 167 21.19 4.87 -30.75
CA LYS A 167 21.88 5.00 -32.04
C LYS A 167 23.40 4.96 -31.94
N ALA A 168 23.97 5.45 -30.84
CA ALA A 168 25.42 5.57 -30.67
C ALA A 168 26.06 4.31 -30.04
N PHE A 169 25.30 3.57 -29.24
CA PHE A 169 25.75 2.37 -28.54
C PHE A 169 25.15 1.10 -29.13
N THR A 170 25.98 0.08 -29.34
CA THR A 170 25.50 -1.24 -29.78
C THR A 170 24.86 -2.06 -28.65
N LYS A 171 25.17 -1.72 -27.40
CA LYS A 171 24.62 -2.32 -26.18
C LYS A 171 24.01 -1.23 -25.33
N THR A 172 22.68 -1.11 -25.36
CA THR A 172 21.93 -0.14 -24.57
C THR A 172 20.90 -0.86 -23.72
N ALA A 173 20.98 -0.68 -22.41
CA ALA A 173 19.99 -1.16 -21.45
C ALA A 173 19.20 0.03 -20.89
N VAL A 174 17.87 0.00 -20.98
CA VAL A 174 16.98 0.95 -20.33
C VAL A 174 16.41 0.32 -19.07
N VAL A 175 16.60 0.99 -17.93
CA VAL A 175 16.13 0.55 -16.62
C VAL A 175 15.09 1.54 -16.10
N LEU A 176 13.90 1.02 -15.79
CA LEU A 176 12.76 1.80 -15.33
C LEU A 176 12.67 1.71 -13.80
N ASN A 177 13.10 2.77 -13.14
CA ASN A 177 12.88 2.99 -11.70
C ASN A 177 11.56 3.75 -11.53
N VAL A 178 10.47 3.02 -11.62
CA VAL A 178 9.10 3.56 -11.69
C VAL A 178 8.18 2.87 -10.69
N GLY A 179 7.22 3.59 -10.11
CA GLY A 179 6.24 2.98 -9.19
C GLY A 179 5.17 2.12 -9.88
N ASN A 180 4.77 2.53 -11.09
CA ASN A 180 3.66 1.96 -11.85
C ASN A 180 4.10 1.59 -13.28
N ILE A 181 3.24 0.89 -14.00
CA ILE A 181 3.36 0.77 -15.47
C ILE A 181 3.32 2.16 -16.11
N ILE A 182 4.22 2.41 -17.06
CA ILE A 182 4.25 3.59 -17.91
C ILE A 182 4.11 3.19 -19.38
N ASP A 183 3.97 4.16 -20.28
CA ASP A 183 4.02 3.90 -21.72
C ASP A 183 5.31 3.18 -22.11
N MET A 184 5.16 2.20 -22.99
CA MET A 184 6.27 1.38 -23.51
C MET A 184 6.34 1.39 -25.03
N LYS A 185 5.57 2.24 -25.73
CA LYS A 185 5.62 2.33 -27.19
C LYS A 185 7.01 2.69 -27.72
N TRP A 186 7.74 3.54 -27.00
CA TRP A 186 9.12 3.90 -27.33
C TRP A 186 10.07 2.69 -27.43
N ALA A 187 9.74 1.56 -26.79
CA ALA A 187 10.52 0.33 -26.89
C ALA A 187 10.59 -0.22 -28.32
N THR A 188 9.54 0.00 -29.12
CA THR A 188 9.52 -0.37 -30.55
C THR A 188 10.02 0.75 -31.46
N ASP A 189 9.92 2.01 -31.03
CA ASP A 189 10.35 3.15 -31.85
C ASP A 189 11.89 3.33 -31.84
N TYR A 190 12.54 3.03 -30.71
CA TYR A 190 13.99 3.20 -30.53
C TYR A 190 14.78 1.90 -30.34
N GLU A 191 14.08 0.78 -30.11
CA GLU A 191 14.63 -0.58 -30.04
C GLU A 191 15.92 -0.76 -29.21
N PRO A 192 15.99 -0.29 -27.95
CA PRO A 192 17.16 -0.59 -27.12
C PRO A 192 17.34 -2.10 -26.95
N SER A 193 18.60 -2.51 -26.75
CA SER A 193 18.99 -3.91 -26.73
C SER A 193 18.51 -4.65 -25.47
N ALA A 194 18.30 -3.94 -24.36
CA ALA A 194 17.68 -4.49 -23.16
C ALA A 194 16.73 -3.49 -22.47
N ILE A 195 15.67 -4.01 -21.84
CA ILE A 195 14.69 -3.24 -21.10
C ILE A 195 14.34 -4.00 -19.82
N LEU A 196 14.41 -3.32 -18.68
CA LEU A 196 14.13 -3.90 -17.37
C LEU A 196 13.31 -2.94 -16.49
N TYR A 197 12.22 -3.45 -15.92
CA TYR A 197 11.52 -2.80 -14.81
C TYR A 197 12.26 -3.12 -13.51
N ALA A 198 12.82 -2.09 -12.89
CA ALA A 198 13.46 -2.19 -11.57
C ALA A 198 12.51 -1.82 -10.42
N TRP A 199 11.37 -1.21 -10.76
CA TRP A 199 10.39 -0.68 -9.82
C TRP A 199 11.01 0.28 -8.78
N GLN A 200 10.55 0.22 -7.54
CA GLN A 200 11.06 0.99 -6.39
C GLN A 200 11.35 0.02 -5.23
N GLY A 201 12.62 -0.17 -4.91
CA GLY A 201 13.14 -1.30 -4.13
C GLY A 201 13.48 -1.00 -2.67
N GLY A 202 13.05 0.13 -2.12
CA GLY A 202 13.34 0.48 -0.74
C GLY A 202 14.84 0.65 -0.45
N LEU A 203 15.24 0.28 0.77
CA LEU A 203 16.58 0.49 1.32
C LEU A 203 17.67 -0.26 0.53
N GLU A 204 17.37 -1.48 0.06
CA GLU A 204 18.26 -2.37 -0.68
C GLU A 204 18.04 -2.33 -2.20
N GLY A 205 17.29 -1.34 -2.69
CA GLY A 205 16.86 -1.23 -4.09
C GLY A 205 18.00 -1.21 -5.09
N GLY A 206 19.04 -0.40 -4.84
CA GLY A 206 20.22 -0.35 -5.70
C GLY A 206 21.00 -1.66 -5.69
N THR A 207 21.22 -2.23 -4.51
CA THR A 207 22.00 -3.48 -4.36
C THR A 207 21.32 -4.66 -5.04
N GLY A 208 20.01 -4.84 -4.84
CA GLY A 208 19.25 -5.93 -5.46
C GLY A 208 19.13 -5.77 -6.98
N LEU A 209 18.95 -4.54 -7.48
CA LEU A 209 18.96 -4.26 -8.91
C LEU A 209 20.32 -4.59 -9.53
N VAL A 210 21.42 -4.18 -8.90
CA VAL A 210 22.77 -4.43 -9.43
C VAL A 210 23.11 -5.93 -9.41
N ASP A 211 22.61 -6.71 -8.46
CA ASP A 211 22.73 -8.17 -8.52
C ASP A 211 22.15 -8.75 -9.81
N VAL A 212 21.01 -8.21 -10.26
CA VAL A 212 20.40 -8.59 -11.54
C VAL A 212 21.21 -8.06 -12.71
N LEU A 213 21.57 -6.76 -12.71
CA LEU A 213 22.31 -6.16 -13.83
C LEU A 213 23.65 -6.86 -14.08
N THR A 214 24.33 -7.33 -13.02
CA THR A 214 25.63 -8.00 -13.11
C THR A 214 25.55 -9.51 -13.30
N GLY A 215 24.35 -10.10 -13.26
CA GLY A 215 24.17 -11.54 -13.42
C GLY A 215 24.56 -12.37 -12.20
N LYS A 216 24.79 -11.73 -11.04
CA LYS A 216 24.89 -12.44 -9.76
C LYS A 216 23.58 -13.15 -9.44
N VAL A 217 22.46 -12.55 -9.84
CA VAL A 217 21.14 -13.16 -9.82
C VAL A 217 20.54 -13.07 -11.22
N SER A 218 20.04 -14.20 -11.75
CA SER A 218 19.25 -14.17 -12.98
C SER A 218 17.87 -13.56 -12.68
N PRO A 219 17.36 -12.64 -13.52
CA PRO A 219 16.03 -12.09 -13.33
C PRO A 219 14.99 -13.21 -13.41
N SER A 220 13.98 -13.10 -12.55
CA SER A 220 12.89 -14.07 -12.44
C SER A 220 11.55 -13.41 -12.12
N GLY A 221 11.49 -12.07 -12.17
CA GLY A 221 10.24 -11.34 -11.98
C GLY A 221 9.35 -11.46 -13.21
N LYS A 222 8.04 -11.40 -12.96
CA LYS A 222 6.98 -11.46 -13.97
C LYS A 222 6.07 -10.25 -13.82
N LEU A 223 5.55 -9.72 -14.93
CA LEU A 223 4.58 -8.62 -14.90
C LEU A 223 3.30 -9.03 -14.17
N THR A 224 2.85 -8.19 -13.24
CA THR A 224 1.55 -8.35 -12.56
C THR A 224 0.42 -7.61 -13.27
N ASP A 225 0.75 -6.87 -14.33
CA ASP A 225 -0.18 -6.07 -15.13
C ASP A 225 0.12 -6.26 -16.63
N THR A 226 -0.91 -6.11 -17.45
CA THR A 226 -0.74 -6.09 -18.91
C THR A 226 -0.22 -4.73 -19.37
N ILE A 227 0.80 -4.71 -20.23
CA ILE A 227 1.28 -3.47 -20.87
C ILE A 227 0.72 -3.39 -22.29
N ALA A 228 -0.23 -2.48 -22.50
CA ALA A 228 -0.83 -2.20 -23.80
C ALA A 228 0.01 -1.24 -24.67
N ARG A 229 -0.34 -1.10 -25.95
CA ARG A 229 0.29 -0.20 -26.92
C ARG A 229 0.00 1.27 -26.66
N SER A 230 -1.21 1.56 -26.18
CA SER A 230 -1.69 2.89 -25.85
C SER A 230 -2.47 2.86 -24.54
N ILE A 231 -2.53 4.01 -23.86
CA ILE A 231 -3.40 4.18 -22.71
C ILE A 231 -4.89 4.02 -23.08
N ASP A 232 -5.26 4.34 -24.32
CA ASP A 232 -6.64 4.25 -24.80
C ASP A 232 -7.13 2.81 -25.00
N ASP A 233 -6.21 1.83 -25.04
CA ASP A 233 -6.54 0.42 -25.26
C ASP A 233 -7.06 -0.25 -23.98
N TYR A 234 -6.75 0.32 -22.81
CA TYR A 234 -7.23 -0.21 -21.53
C TYR A 234 -8.73 -0.02 -21.40
N PRO A 235 -9.48 -1.06 -21.00
CA PRO A 235 -10.95 -1.04 -21.03
C PRO A 235 -11.56 -0.04 -20.04
N SER A 236 -10.81 0.33 -19.00
CA SER A 236 -11.23 1.28 -17.96
C SER A 236 -11.00 2.74 -18.33
N THR A 237 -10.13 3.07 -19.31
CA THR A 237 -9.68 4.44 -19.60
C THR A 237 -10.83 5.40 -19.88
N LYS A 238 -11.85 4.95 -20.63
CA LYS A 238 -13.04 5.76 -20.93
C LYS A 238 -13.80 6.19 -19.67
N ASN A 239 -13.73 5.40 -18.60
CA ASN A 239 -14.46 5.60 -17.35
C ASN A 239 -13.52 5.78 -16.14
N PHE A 240 -12.38 6.44 -16.36
CA PHE A 240 -11.38 6.75 -15.34
C PHE A 240 -11.10 8.26 -15.32
N GLY A 241 -10.74 8.79 -14.14
CA GLY A 241 -10.41 10.21 -13.92
C GLY A 241 -11.62 11.13 -13.75
N HIS A 242 -12.82 10.59 -13.54
CA HIS A 242 -14.05 11.37 -13.37
C HIS A 242 -14.19 11.84 -11.92
N ALA A 243 -14.69 13.06 -11.71
CA ALA A 243 -14.82 13.63 -10.36
C ALA A 243 -16.00 13.06 -9.56
N ASP A 244 -17.10 12.74 -10.24
CA ASP A 244 -18.36 12.40 -9.57
C ASP A 244 -18.59 10.89 -9.51
N LYS A 245 -18.37 10.19 -10.64
CA LYS A 245 -18.68 8.75 -10.79
C LYS A 245 -17.65 8.04 -11.64
N GLY A 246 -17.12 6.92 -11.13
CA GLY A 246 -16.35 5.95 -11.91
C GLY A 246 -17.25 4.80 -12.34
N ILE A 247 -17.61 4.71 -13.62
CA ILE A 247 -18.48 3.63 -14.14
C ILE A 247 -17.63 2.43 -14.55
N TYR A 248 -17.85 1.27 -13.93
CA TYR A 248 -17.06 0.06 -14.16
C TYR A 248 -17.69 -0.76 -15.31
N GLN A 249 -17.82 -0.12 -16.47
CA GLN A 249 -18.42 -0.69 -17.68
C GLN A 249 -17.66 -1.93 -18.18
N GLU A 250 -16.37 -2.03 -17.88
CA GLU A 250 -15.57 -3.21 -18.20
C GLU A 250 -15.92 -4.45 -17.37
N ASP A 251 -16.62 -4.29 -16.24
CA ASP A 251 -17.10 -5.38 -15.39
C ASP A 251 -15.96 -6.34 -15.00
N ILE A 252 -16.11 -7.66 -15.18
CA ILE A 252 -15.03 -8.63 -14.90
C ILE A 252 -13.87 -8.57 -15.90
N TYR A 253 -13.96 -7.81 -16.98
CA TYR A 253 -12.94 -7.71 -18.02
C TYR A 253 -11.92 -6.61 -17.68
N VAL A 254 -11.23 -6.78 -16.55
CA VAL A 254 -10.11 -5.91 -16.12
C VAL A 254 -8.79 -6.51 -16.60
N GLY A 255 -7.90 -5.68 -17.14
CA GLY A 255 -6.55 -6.09 -17.54
C GLY A 255 -6.55 -7.23 -18.57
N TYR A 256 -5.74 -8.26 -18.36
CA TYR A 256 -5.62 -9.41 -19.26
C TYR A 256 -6.94 -10.13 -19.52
N ARG A 257 -7.91 -10.07 -18.59
CA ARG A 257 -9.26 -10.65 -18.82
C ARG A 257 -9.93 -9.99 -20.03
N TYR A 258 -9.71 -8.69 -20.24
CA TYR A 258 -10.15 -8.00 -21.45
C TYR A 258 -9.25 -8.30 -22.65
N PHE A 259 -7.94 -8.07 -22.52
CA PHE A 259 -7.03 -8.16 -23.66
C PHE A 259 -6.99 -9.55 -24.28
N GLU A 260 -6.92 -10.60 -23.46
CA GLU A 260 -6.88 -11.98 -23.97
C GLU A 260 -8.23 -12.48 -24.49
N THR A 261 -9.32 -11.76 -24.21
CA THR A 261 -10.65 -12.08 -24.72
C THR A 261 -10.97 -11.30 -26.01
N PHE A 262 -10.61 -10.03 -26.09
CA PHE A 262 -11.10 -9.11 -27.13
C PHE A 262 -10.02 -8.39 -27.95
N ALA A 263 -8.82 -8.17 -27.41
CA ALA A 263 -7.88 -7.18 -27.95
C ALA A 263 -6.41 -7.63 -27.85
N LYS A 264 -6.12 -8.87 -28.26
CA LYS A 264 -4.76 -9.46 -28.12
C LYS A 264 -3.68 -8.67 -28.85
N ASP A 265 -4.01 -8.09 -30.00
CA ASP A 265 -3.05 -7.37 -30.85
C ASP A 265 -2.61 -6.02 -30.26
N GLU A 266 -3.35 -5.50 -29.27
CA GLU A 266 -3.06 -4.24 -28.57
C GLU A 266 -2.10 -4.39 -27.38
N VAL A 267 -1.63 -5.61 -27.10
CA VAL A 267 -0.69 -5.87 -26.00
C VAL A 267 0.75 -5.84 -26.50
N LEU A 268 1.61 -5.07 -25.82
CA LEU A 268 3.06 -5.11 -26.00
C LEU A 268 3.69 -6.22 -25.17
N TYR A 269 3.36 -6.26 -23.86
CA TYR A 269 3.84 -7.30 -22.95
C TYR A 269 2.67 -7.84 -22.14
N PRO A 270 2.40 -9.16 -22.19
CA PRO A 270 1.21 -9.72 -21.56
C PRO A 270 1.40 -9.92 -20.06
N PHE A 271 0.29 -10.05 -19.34
CA PHE A 271 0.29 -10.45 -17.93
C PHE A 271 1.13 -11.72 -17.70
N GLY A 272 1.91 -11.70 -16.62
CA GLY A 272 2.77 -12.80 -16.22
C GLY A 272 4.07 -12.91 -17.03
N PHE A 273 4.35 -12.02 -17.98
CA PHE A 273 5.57 -12.08 -18.80
C PHE A 273 6.82 -11.60 -18.05
N GLY A 274 7.96 -12.24 -18.30
CA GLY A 274 9.27 -11.83 -17.81
C GLY A 274 10.36 -12.82 -18.22
N LEU A 275 11.48 -12.29 -18.70
CA LEU A 275 12.62 -13.05 -19.20
C LEU A 275 13.61 -13.42 -18.08
N SER A 276 14.47 -14.38 -18.38
CA SER A 276 15.63 -14.76 -17.56
C SER A 276 16.93 -14.71 -18.38
N TYR A 277 18.09 -14.81 -17.71
CA TYR A 277 19.37 -15.02 -18.39
C TYR A 277 19.60 -16.47 -18.79
N THR A 278 18.77 -17.39 -18.29
CA THR A 278 18.75 -18.79 -18.69
C THR A 278 17.43 -19.13 -19.40
N SER A 279 17.30 -20.36 -19.87
CA SER A 279 16.09 -20.88 -20.50
C SER A 279 15.51 -22.03 -19.68
N PHE A 280 14.19 -22.16 -19.67
CA PHE A 280 13.50 -23.25 -18.99
C PHE A 280 12.64 -24.05 -19.96
N SER A 281 12.50 -25.35 -19.67
CA SER A 281 11.46 -26.18 -20.25
C SER A 281 10.46 -26.57 -19.17
N THR A 282 9.17 -26.45 -19.47
CA THR A 282 8.08 -26.87 -18.60
C THR A 282 7.35 -28.07 -19.22
N GLU A 283 7.13 -29.11 -18.43
CA GLU A 283 6.43 -30.34 -18.85
C GLU A 283 5.40 -30.73 -17.80
N VAL A 284 4.14 -30.86 -18.20
CA VAL A 284 3.10 -31.41 -17.32
C VAL A 284 3.28 -32.93 -17.24
N VAL A 285 3.70 -33.42 -16.08
CA VAL A 285 3.96 -34.84 -15.84
C VAL A 285 2.75 -35.57 -15.26
N GLU A 286 1.82 -34.83 -14.64
CA GLU A 286 0.57 -35.35 -14.13
C GLU A 286 -0.52 -34.29 -14.23
N ALA A 287 -1.71 -34.70 -14.65
CA ALA A 287 -2.91 -33.88 -14.60
C ALA A 287 -4.10 -34.80 -14.31
N SER A 288 -4.79 -34.55 -13.21
CA SER A 288 -5.94 -35.34 -12.80
C SER A 288 -6.96 -34.50 -12.03
N GLU A 289 -8.17 -35.03 -11.91
CA GLU A 289 -9.19 -34.49 -11.03
C GLU A 289 -9.68 -35.61 -10.12
N GLN A 290 -9.81 -35.30 -8.83
CA GLN A 290 -10.40 -36.20 -7.84
C GLN A 290 -11.26 -35.41 -6.84
N ASN A 291 -12.55 -35.72 -6.79
CA ASN A 291 -13.51 -35.17 -5.83
C ASN A 291 -13.61 -33.63 -5.83
N GLY A 292 -13.59 -33.01 -7.01
CA GLY A 292 -13.65 -31.56 -7.19
C GLY A 292 -12.31 -30.84 -6.98
N LEU A 293 -11.20 -31.57 -6.90
CA LEU A 293 -9.85 -31.01 -6.81
C LEU A 293 -9.04 -31.40 -8.05
N ILE A 294 -8.60 -30.41 -8.82
CA ILE A 294 -7.70 -30.61 -9.96
C ILE A 294 -6.26 -30.56 -9.45
N THR A 295 -5.49 -31.62 -9.71
CA THR A 295 -4.05 -31.69 -9.41
C THR A 295 -3.25 -31.68 -10.69
N ILE A 296 -2.33 -30.72 -10.82
CA ILE A 296 -1.42 -30.59 -11.97
C ILE A 296 0.02 -30.58 -11.43
N ASN A 297 0.87 -31.48 -11.91
CA ASN A 297 2.29 -31.49 -11.59
C ASN A 297 3.10 -31.07 -12.81
N VAL A 298 3.92 -30.03 -12.65
CA VAL A 298 4.72 -29.44 -13.73
C VAL A 298 6.20 -29.59 -13.40
N ALA A 299 6.92 -30.39 -14.17
CA ALA A 299 8.37 -30.45 -14.14
C ALA A 299 8.96 -29.23 -14.84
N VAL A 300 9.82 -28.50 -14.14
CA VAL A 300 10.55 -27.33 -14.65
C VAL A 300 12.03 -27.66 -14.63
N THR A 301 12.66 -27.62 -15.81
CA THR A 301 14.09 -27.88 -15.96
C THR A 301 14.80 -26.62 -16.43
N ASN A 302 15.89 -26.24 -15.77
CA ASN A 302 16.79 -25.21 -16.29
C ASN A 302 17.61 -25.81 -17.44
N THR A 303 17.37 -25.35 -18.66
CA THR A 303 17.98 -25.86 -19.89
C THR A 303 19.13 -24.99 -20.40
N GLY A 304 19.35 -23.83 -19.79
CA GLY A 304 20.41 -22.91 -20.19
C GLY A 304 21.71 -23.14 -19.44
N ALA A 305 22.51 -22.08 -19.31
CA ALA A 305 23.91 -22.15 -18.87
C ALA A 305 24.19 -21.49 -17.52
N VAL A 306 23.20 -20.82 -16.92
CA VAL A 306 23.34 -20.14 -15.63
C VAL A 306 22.18 -20.50 -14.71
N ASP A 307 22.39 -20.37 -13.41
CA ASP A 307 21.36 -20.61 -12.41
C ASP A 307 20.17 -19.65 -12.61
N GLY A 308 18.96 -20.10 -12.30
CA GLY A 308 17.78 -19.25 -12.39
C GLY A 308 16.55 -19.84 -11.71
N LYS A 309 15.50 -19.03 -11.64
CA LYS A 309 14.17 -19.44 -11.17
C LYS A 309 13.15 -19.20 -12.27
N GLU A 310 12.10 -20.00 -12.28
CA GLU A 310 10.97 -19.84 -13.20
C GLU A 310 9.64 -19.89 -12.45
N VAL A 311 8.65 -19.17 -12.97
CA VAL A 311 7.28 -19.15 -12.46
C VAL A 311 6.39 -19.94 -13.42
N VAL A 312 5.63 -20.89 -12.89
CA VAL A 312 4.57 -21.58 -13.63
C VAL A 312 3.23 -21.02 -13.19
N GLN A 313 2.38 -20.70 -14.17
CA GLN A 313 1.08 -20.08 -13.99
C GLN A 313 0.00 -20.97 -14.62
N LEU A 314 -1.07 -21.23 -13.85
CA LEU A 314 -2.24 -21.98 -14.30
C LEU A 314 -3.42 -21.06 -14.52
N TYR A 315 -4.04 -21.15 -15.69
CA TYR A 315 -5.22 -20.38 -16.06
C TYR A 315 -6.38 -21.30 -16.38
N VAL A 316 -7.60 -20.88 -16.06
CA VAL A 316 -8.83 -21.53 -16.50
C VAL A 316 -9.44 -20.76 -17.66
N GLU A 317 -9.88 -21.51 -18.68
CA GLU A 317 -10.82 -21.09 -19.71
C GLU A 317 -12.17 -21.72 -19.37
N LYS A 318 -13.09 -20.90 -18.84
CA LYS A 318 -14.44 -21.34 -18.48
C LYS A 318 -15.32 -21.43 -19.74
N PRO A 319 -16.35 -22.30 -19.79
CA PRO A 319 -17.35 -22.22 -20.85
C PRO A 319 -18.02 -20.83 -20.83
N GLN A 320 -18.38 -20.29 -21.99
CA GLN A 320 -19.05 -18.98 -22.04
C GLN A 320 -20.41 -19.00 -21.34
N GLY A 321 -21.15 -20.10 -21.47
CA GLY A 321 -22.50 -20.26 -20.91
C GLY A 321 -23.42 -19.08 -21.25
N VAL A 322 -24.29 -18.71 -20.32
CA VAL A 322 -25.18 -17.54 -20.48
C VAL A 322 -24.61 -16.29 -19.81
N LEU A 323 -23.72 -16.45 -18.84
CA LEU A 323 -23.06 -15.35 -18.13
C LEU A 323 -22.01 -14.63 -19.00
N GLY A 324 -21.24 -15.38 -19.79
CA GLY A 324 -20.04 -14.90 -20.49
C GLY A 324 -18.85 -14.85 -19.54
N ASN A 325 -17.68 -15.35 -19.97
CA ASN A 325 -16.49 -15.49 -19.14
C ASN A 325 -15.22 -15.06 -19.90
N PRO A 326 -14.17 -14.60 -19.20
CA PRO A 326 -12.90 -14.27 -19.85
C PRO A 326 -12.24 -15.51 -20.43
N ALA A 327 -11.49 -15.34 -21.52
CA ALA A 327 -10.77 -16.43 -22.17
C ALA A 327 -9.70 -17.06 -21.27
N ARG A 328 -9.14 -16.30 -20.32
CA ARG A 328 -8.18 -16.74 -19.32
C ARG A 328 -8.49 -16.09 -17.98
N ALA A 329 -8.40 -16.86 -16.90
CA ALA A 329 -8.35 -16.36 -15.53
C ALA A 329 -7.33 -17.18 -14.73
N LEU A 330 -6.40 -16.52 -14.05
CA LEU A 330 -5.39 -17.16 -13.21
C LEU A 330 -6.07 -17.86 -12.03
N VAL A 331 -5.68 -19.11 -11.78
CA VAL A 331 -6.22 -19.92 -10.67
C VAL A 331 -5.14 -20.44 -9.73
N ALA A 332 -3.88 -20.52 -10.18
CA ALA A 332 -2.74 -20.84 -9.34
C ALA A 332 -1.43 -20.38 -10.00
N PHE A 333 -0.40 -20.15 -9.18
CA PHE A 333 0.97 -19.99 -9.62
C PHE A 333 1.92 -20.50 -8.54
N ASP A 334 3.12 -20.89 -8.95
CA ASP A 334 4.20 -21.27 -8.04
C ASP A 334 5.54 -21.00 -8.71
N LYS A 335 6.58 -20.83 -7.89
CA LYS A 335 7.93 -20.48 -8.34
C LYS A 335 8.93 -21.55 -7.91
N THR A 336 9.82 -21.92 -8.81
CA THR A 336 10.89 -22.85 -8.48
C THR A 336 11.84 -22.26 -7.41
N GLY A 337 12.55 -23.14 -6.72
CA GLY A 337 13.83 -22.81 -6.12
C GLY A 337 14.85 -22.37 -7.17
N LEU A 338 16.06 -22.02 -6.72
CA LEU A 338 17.16 -21.72 -7.63
C LEU A 338 17.62 -23.03 -8.28
N LEU A 339 17.44 -23.16 -9.60
CA LEU A 339 17.84 -24.33 -10.36
C LEU A 339 19.18 -24.07 -11.05
N ALA A 340 20.17 -24.93 -10.79
CA ALA A 340 21.42 -24.96 -11.55
C ALA A 340 21.18 -25.45 -13.00
N PRO A 341 22.10 -25.20 -13.95
CA PRO A 341 22.02 -25.76 -15.31
C PRO A 341 21.79 -27.28 -15.32
N GLY A 342 20.72 -27.71 -15.97
CA GLY A 342 20.29 -29.11 -16.05
C GLY A 342 19.52 -29.63 -14.82
N GLU A 343 19.38 -28.83 -13.77
CA GLU A 343 18.55 -29.18 -12.61
C GLU A 343 17.06 -29.06 -12.91
N GLN A 344 16.27 -29.92 -12.29
CA GLN A 344 14.82 -29.97 -12.44
C GLN A 344 14.13 -29.96 -11.07
N GLN A 345 13.03 -29.23 -10.98
CA GLN A 345 12.08 -29.29 -9.86
C GLN A 345 10.67 -29.56 -10.42
N THR A 346 9.88 -30.37 -9.71
CA THR A 346 8.45 -30.51 -9.99
C THR A 346 7.66 -29.61 -9.05
N LEU A 347 6.82 -28.75 -9.62
CA LEU A 347 5.84 -27.93 -8.90
C LEU A 347 4.50 -28.65 -8.88
N GLU A 348 3.84 -28.65 -7.74
CA GLU A 348 2.55 -29.32 -7.52
C GLU A 348 1.46 -28.28 -7.28
N PHE A 349 0.43 -28.33 -8.12
CA PHE A 349 -0.71 -27.43 -8.03
C PHE A 349 -1.96 -28.21 -7.63
N SER A 350 -2.71 -27.64 -6.69
CA SER A 350 -4.01 -28.15 -6.25
C SER A 350 -5.05 -27.03 -6.37
N VAL A 351 -5.97 -27.16 -7.32
CA VAL A 351 -6.99 -26.15 -7.64
C VAL A 351 -8.38 -26.73 -7.42
N PRO A 352 -9.09 -26.31 -6.36
CA PRO A 352 -10.50 -26.63 -6.19
C PRO A 352 -11.32 -26.12 -7.38
N VAL A 353 -12.17 -26.98 -7.96
CA VAL A 353 -13.04 -26.60 -9.10
C VAL A 353 -13.97 -25.43 -8.74
N THR A 354 -14.32 -25.32 -7.46
CA THR A 354 -15.17 -24.24 -6.94
C THR A 354 -14.51 -22.87 -6.99
N ASP A 355 -13.18 -22.77 -7.03
CA ASP A 355 -12.45 -21.50 -6.94
C ASP A 355 -12.62 -20.63 -8.19
N PHE A 356 -13.02 -21.24 -9.31
CA PHE A 356 -13.29 -20.53 -10.56
C PHE A 356 -14.77 -20.51 -10.94
N ALA A 357 -15.68 -20.61 -9.96
CA ALA A 357 -17.09 -20.29 -10.17
C ALA A 357 -17.30 -18.85 -10.69
N SER A 358 -18.45 -18.59 -11.31
CA SER A 358 -18.87 -17.25 -11.76
C SER A 358 -20.11 -16.82 -10.98
N TYR A 359 -20.25 -15.53 -10.69
CA TYR A 359 -21.36 -15.00 -9.90
C TYR A 359 -22.53 -14.59 -10.80
N ASP A 360 -23.71 -15.17 -10.60
CA ASP A 360 -24.93 -14.81 -11.32
C ASP A 360 -25.71 -13.71 -10.59
N ASP A 361 -25.36 -12.45 -10.86
CA ASP A 361 -26.07 -11.27 -10.34
C ASP A 361 -27.42 -11.00 -11.04
N ARG A 362 -27.75 -11.77 -12.08
CA ARG A 362 -28.97 -11.58 -12.90
C ARG A 362 -30.04 -12.63 -12.68
N GLY A 363 -29.66 -13.80 -12.17
CA GLY A 363 -30.49 -15.00 -12.19
C GLY A 363 -30.71 -15.58 -13.58
N VAL A 364 -29.88 -15.24 -14.58
CA VAL A 364 -30.04 -15.77 -15.95
C VAL A 364 -29.75 -17.27 -16.04
N THR A 365 -29.02 -17.81 -15.08
CA THR A 365 -28.76 -19.25 -14.95
C THR A 365 -29.90 -19.99 -14.25
N GLY A 366 -30.87 -19.25 -13.68
CA GLY A 366 -31.91 -19.76 -12.79
C GLY A 366 -31.57 -19.64 -11.30
N TYR A 367 -30.37 -19.17 -10.96
CA TYR A 367 -29.86 -19.10 -9.58
C TYR A 367 -29.28 -17.71 -9.28
N ALA A 368 -30.16 -16.71 -9.12
CA ALA A 368 -29.74 -15.36 -8.77
C ALA A 368 -28.93 -15.33 -7.46
N SER A 369 -27.98 -14.39 -7.38
CA SER A 369 -27.10 -14.18 -6.23
C SER A 369 -26.32 -15.42 -5.81
N SER A 370 -25.91 -16.24 -6.78
CA SER A 370 -25.19 -17.50 -6.52
C SER A 370 -23.88 -17.56 -7.30
N PHE A 371 -22.85 -18.12 -6.69
CA PHE A 371 -21.69 -18.64 -7.42
C PHE A 371 -22.08 -19.97 -8.07
N VAL A 372 -21.90 -20.05 -9.39
CA VAL A 372 -22.27 -21.22 -10.19
C VAL A 372 -21.12 -21.66 -11.09
N LEU A 373 -21.12 -22.94 -11.41
CA LEU A 373 -20.36 -23.53 -12.49
C LEU A 373 -21.35 -23.92 -13.59
N GLU A 374 -21.36 -23.19 -14.70
CA GLU A 374 -22.20 -23.50 -15.85
C GLU A 374 -21.73 -24.80 -16.53
N ALA A 375 -22.67 -25.54 -17.12
CA ALA A 375 -22.33 -26.77 -17.85
C ALA A 375 -21.38 -26.48 -19.03
N GLY A 376 -20.43 -27.38 -19.25
CA GLY A 376 -19.46 -27.31 -20.35
C GLY A 376 -18.06 -27.73 -19.94
N THR A 377 -17.12 -27.49 -20.84
CA THR A 377 -15.70 -27.79 -20.65
C THR A 377 -15.00 -26.63 -19.95
N TYR A 378 -14.38 -26.90 -18.81
CA TYR A 378 -13.42 -26.03 -18.14
C TYR A 378 -12.01 -26.48 -18.51
N ARG A 379 -11.30 -25.67 -19.28
CA ARG A 379 -9.97 -26.02 -19.78
C ARG A 379 -8.90 -25.33 -18.96
N ILE A 380 -7.99 -26.10 -18.38
CA ILE A 380 -6.82 -25.60 -17.66
C ILE A 380 -5.66 -25.44 -18.63
N HIS A 381 -5.03 -24.28 -18.60
CA HIS A 381 -3.83 -23.94 -19.36
C HIS A 381 -2.66 -23.72 -18.41
N ALA A 382 -1.47 -24.23 -18.76
CA ALA A 382 -0.24 -24.03 -17.99
C ALA A 382 0.86 -23.41 -18.85
N GLY A 383 1.56 -22.42 -18.31
CA GLY A 383 2.67 -21.73 -18.99
C GLY A 383 3.47 -20.85 -18.05
N THR A 384 4.37 -20.05 -18.61
CA THR A 384 5.20 -19.09 -17.85
C THR A 384 4.63 -17.67 -17.85
N ASP A 385 3.59 -17.43 -18.65
CA ASP A 385 2.79 -16.22 -18.78
C ASP A 385 1.46 -16.57 -19.47
N VAL A 386 0.53 -15.62 -19.55
CA VAL A 386 -0.83 -15.89 -20.05
C VAL A 386 -0.88 -16.31 -21.54
N ARG A 387 0.15 -15.96 -22.33
CA ARG A 387 0.22 -16.26 -23.77
C ARG A 387 1.04 -17.51 -24.09
N SER A 388 2.05 -17.82 -23.30
CA SER A 388 2.77 -19.09 -23.42
C SER A 388 1.98 -20.27 -22.85
N ALA A 389 0.94 -20.02 -22.06
CA ALA A 389 0.11 -21.06 -21.48
C ALA A 389 -0.66 -21.89 -22.53
N VAL A 390 -0.46 -23.20 -22.48
CA VAL A 390 -1.10 -24.18 -23.38
C VAL A 390 -2.09 -25.04 -22.61
N ALA A 391 -3.10 -25.58 -23.29
CA ALA A 391 -4.09 -26.47 -22.68
C ALA A 391 -3.44 -27.77 -22.18
N VAL A 392 -3.71 -28.14 -20.92
CA VAL A 392 -3.09 -29.30 -20.27
C VAL A 392 -4.10 -30.26 -19.64
N PHE A 393 -5.32 -29.79 -19.33
CA PHE A 393 -6.36 -30.60 -18.72
C PHE A 393 -7.75 -30.03 -19.04
N ASP A 394 -8.72 -30.90 -19.33
CA ASP A 394 -10.13 -30.52 -19.52
C ASP A 394 -10.96 -31.16 -18.39
N TYR A 395 -11.70 -30.34 -17.65
CA TYR A 395 -12.71 -30.76 -16.69
C TYR A 395 -14.10 -30.57 -17.31
N GLU A 396 -14.84 -31.67 -17.44
CA GLU A 396 -16.16 -31.67 -18.06
C GLU A 396 -17.26 -31.63 -17.01
N LEU A 397 -18.12 -30.61 -17.07
CA LEU A 397 -19.28 -30.50 -16.20
C LEU A 397 -20.57 -30.66 -17.03
N ALA A 398 -21.29 -31.76 -16.81
CA ALA A 398 -22.45 -32.12 -17.64
C ALA A 398 -23.67 -31.21 -17.39
N GLU A 399 -23.86 -30.76 -16.16
CA GLU A 399 -25.00 -29.93 -15.75
C GLU A 399 -24.51 -28.82 -14.83
N LEU A 400 -25.21 -27.68 -14.85
CA LEU A 400 -24.87 -26.56 -13.99
C LEU A 400 -24.85 -26.99 -12.51
N GLN A 401 -23.79 -26.60 -11.81
CA GLN A 401 -23.66 -26.79 -10.38
C GLN A 401 -23.72 -25.45 -9.65
N VAL A 402 -24.59 -25.36 -8.64
CA VAL A 402 -24.58 -24.24 -7.69
C VAL A 402 -23.50 -24.52 -6.65
N VAL A 403 -22.52 -23.63 -6.55
CA VAL A 403 -21.41 -23.73 -5.57
C VAL A 403 -21.87 -23.15 -4.24
N GLU A 404 -22.43 -21.95 -4.29
CA GLU A 404 -22.87 -21.23 -3.10
C GLU A 404 -24.00 -20.26 -3.48
N THR A 405 -25.09 -20.28 -2.71
CA THR A 405 -26.18 -19.30 -2.84
C THR A 405 -26.04 -18.27 -1.73
N LEU A 406 -25.92 -17.01 -2.11
CA LEU A 406 -25.75 -15.85 -1.23
C LEU A 406 -27.02 -14.98 -1.27
N SER A 407 -26.87 -13.69 -1.00
CA SER A 407 -27.89 -12.67 -1.19
C SER A 407 -27.37 -11.54 -2.08
N GLU A 408 -28.29 -10.84 -2.77
CA GLU A 408 -27.96 -9.59 -3.47
C GLU A 408 -27.43 -8.57 -2.44
N ASN A 409 -26.18 -8.16 -2.63
CA ASN A 409 -25.47 -7.22 -1.78
C ASN A 409 -24.69 -6.23 -2.65
N MET A 410 -24.73 -4.95 -2.29
CA MET A 410 -23.99 -3.88 -2.99
C MET A 410 -24.32 -3.76 -4.48
N ALA A 411 -25.49 -4.23 -4.94
CA ALA A 411 -25.92 -4.06 -6.33
C ALA A 411 -26.06 -2.56 -6.69
N PRO A 412 -25.76 -2.15 -7.94
CA PRO A 412 -25.76 -0.74 -8.31
C PRO A 412 -27.17 -0.15 -8.30
N VAL A 413 -27.26 1.12 -7.91
CA VAL A 413 -28.51 1.92 -8.01
C VAL A 413 -28.52 2.81 -9.25
N THR A 414 -27.34 3.11 -9.82
CA THR A 414 -27.20 3.87 -11.05
C THR A 414 -27.15 2.91 -12.25
N PRO A 415 -28.02 3.06 -13.27
CA PRO A 415 -28.00 2.22 -14.46
C PRO A 415 -26.79 2.50 -15.34
N PHE A 416 -26.15 1.43 -15.81
CA PHE A 416 -25.13 1.46 -16.84
C PHE A 416 -25.13 0.14 -17.61
N ASP A 417 -24.54 0.15 -18.80
CA ASP A 417 -24.30 -1.06 -19.58
C ASP A 417 -22.88 -1.58 -19.33
N ARG A 418 -22.74 -2.89 -19.16
CA ARG A 418 -21.47 -3.60 -18.98
C ARG A 418 -21.05 -4.41 -20.19
N ILE A 419 -19.75 -4.67 -20.34
CA ILE A 419 -19.20 -5.52 -21.40
C ILE A 419 -19.74 -6.95 -21.28
N LYS A 420 -20.13 -7.53 -22.42
CA LYS A 420 -20.46 -8.95 -22.58
C LYS A 420 -19.81 -9.51 -23.85
N PRO A 421 -19.17 -10.69 -23.80
CA PRO A 421 -18.64 -11.34 -24.99
C PRO A 421 -19.77 -11.87 -25.88
N VAL A 422 -19.59 -11.70 -27.18
CA VAL A 422 -20.39 -12.38 -28.22
C VAL A 422 -19.43 -13.12 -29.14
N GLU A 423 -19.74 -14.39 -29.42
CA GLU A 423 -18.94 -15.22 -30.30
C GLU A 423 -18.98 -14.68 -31.74
N SER A 424 -17.81 -14.60 -32.36
CA SER A 424 -17.61 -14.22 -33.76
C SER A 424 -16.78 -15.28 -34.49
N GLY A 425 -16.68 -15.19 -35.81
CA GLY A 425 -15.87 -16.14 -36.60
C GLY A 425 -14.36 -16.08 -36.32
N GLN A 426 -13.88 -15.12 -35.52
CA GLN A 426 -12.47 -14.90 -35.19
C GLN A 426 -12.19 -14.93 -33.67
N GLY A 427 -13.17 -15.26 -32.82
CA GLY A 427 -13.03 -15.24 -31.36
C GLY A 427 -14.25 -14.61 -30.69
N TYR A 428 -14.01 -13.62 -29.82
CA TYR A 428 -15.07 -12.87 -29.15
C TYR A 428 -14.99 -11.39 -29.49
N GLU A 429 -16.15 -10.77 -29.68
CA GLU A 429 -16.30 -9.32 -29.85
C GLU A 429 -16.98 -8.71 -28.62
N VAL A 430 -16.65 -7.44 -28.35
CA VAL A 430 -17.27 -6.67 -27.27
C VAL A 430 -18.71 -6.33 -27.67
N SER A 431 -19.66 -6.77 -26.86
CA SER A 431 -21.03 -6.27 -26.84
C SER A 431 -21.34 -5.67 -25.46
N TYR A 432 -22.55 -5.14 -25.28
CA TYR A 432 -22.98 -4.54 -24.03
C TYR A 432 -24.33 -5.10 -23.59
N GLU A 433 -24.50 -5.23 -22.27
CA GLU A 433 -25.78 -5.56 -21.64
C GLU A 433 -26.04 -4.67 -20.42
N ALA A 434 -27.31 -4.39 -20.13
CA ALA A 434 -27.66 -3.60 -18.95
C ALA A 434 -27.33 -4.35 -17.66
N THR A 435 -26.71 -3.66 -16.70
CA THR A 435 -26.42 -4.20 -15.37
C THR A 435 -27.70 -4.28 -14.51
N PRO A 436 -27.91 -5.35 -13.72
CA PRO A 436 -29.00 -5.41 -12.74
C PRO A 436 -28.91 -4.29 -11.72
N LEU A 437 -30.04 -3.61 -11.51
CA LEU A 437 -30.16 -2.64 -10.44
C LEU A 437 -30.59 -3.34 -9.15
N ARG A 438 -30.18 -2.76 -8.02
CA ARG A 438 -30.61 -3.17 -6.67
C ARG A 438 -32.13 -3.36 -6.62
N GLN A 439 -32.56 -4.57 -6.26
CA GLN A 439 -33.97 -4.91 -6.02
C GLN A 439 -34.29 -4.97 -4.53
N VAL A 440 -33.27 -5.11 -3.70
CA VAL A 440 -33.40 -5.17 -2.24
C VAL A 440 -33.64 -3.77 -1.66
N ASP A 441 -34.60 -3.68 -0.74
CA ASP A 441 -34.74 -2.56 0.20
C ASP A 441 -33.74 -2.75 1.35
N VAL A 442 -32.58 -2.10 1.22
CA VAL A 442 -31.46 -2.22 2.17
C VAL A 442 -31.84 -1.67 3.54
N GLU A 443 -32.66 -0.62 3.60
CA GLU A 443 -33.09 -0.05 4.88
C GLU A 443 -34.03 -1.01 5.61
N ALA A 444 -35.02 -1.56 4.91
CA ALA A 444 -35.92 -2.56 5.50
C ALA A 444 -35.16 -3.81 5.96
N ARG A 445 -34.14 -4.24 5.19
CA ARG A 445 -33.23 -5.33 5.58
C ARG A 445 -32.46 -4.98 6.85
N TYR A 446 -31.73 -3.87 6.85
CA TYR A 446 -30.95 -3.41 8.00
C TYR A 446 -31.82 -3.33 9.26
N LEU A 447 -33.01 -2.72 9.20
CA LEU A 447 -33.90 -2.60 10.35
C LEU A 447 -34.40 -3.96 10.87
N ALA A 448 -34.54 -4.96 9.99
CA ALA A 448 -34.93 -6.31 10.36
C ALA A 448 -33.78 -7.15 10.95
N GLU A 449 -32.55 -6.90 10.49
CA GLU A 449 -31.36 -7.70 10.81
C GLU A 449 -30.49 -7.06 11.92
N ARG A 450 -30.65 -5.76 12.20
CA ARG A 450 -29.83 -5.07 13.20
C ARG A 450 -30.01 -5.68 14.59
N PRO A 451 -28.94 -5.76 15.41
CA PRO A 451 -29.02 -6.23 16.78
C PRO A 451 -30.12 -5.52 17.58
N MET A 452 -30.92 -6.30 18.31
CA MET A 452 -31.99 -5.74 19.15
C MET A 452 -31.41 -4.96 20.32
N GLN A 453 -32.10 -3.88 20.71
CA GLN A 453 -31.73 -3.06 21.87
C GLN A 453 -31.40 -3.92 23.10
N ARG A 454 -30.20 -3.69 23.67
CA ARG A 454 -29.74 -4.26 24.94
C ARG A 454 -29.67 -3.15 25.99
N HIS A 455 -29.80 -3.53 27.26
CA HIS A 455 -29.68 -2.61 28.39
C HIS A 455 -28.34 -2.81 29.11
N GLN A 456 -27.76 -1.72 29.61
CA GLN A 456 -26.58 -1.79 30.47
C GLN A 456 -26.89 -2.59 31.75
N THR A 457 -25.95 -3.44 32.18
CA THR A 457 -26.00 -4.11 33.49
C THR A 457 -25.33 -3.27 34.58
N SER A 458 -25.44 -3.67 35.85
CA SER A 458 -24.61 -3.07 36.90
C SER A 458 -23.12 -3.24 36.60
N ASP A 459 -22.30 -2.28 37.02
CA ASP A 459 -20.84 -2.45 37.05
C ASP A 459 -20.50 -3.60 38.00
N ASN A 460 -19.94 -4.68 37.44
CA ASN A 460 -19.62 -5.90 38.17
C ASN A 460 -18.14 -5.96 38.56
N GLY A 461 -17.38 -4.88 38.30
CA GLY A 461 -15.95 -4.78 38.58
C GLY A 461 -15.07 -5.62 37.65
N LEU A 462 -15.64 -6.18 36.58
CA LEU A 462 -14.92 -7.03 35.63
C LEU A 462 -13.92 -6.21 34.82
N LYS A 463 -12.77 -6.80 34.52
CA LYS A 463 -11.75 -6.21 33.65
C LYS A 463 -11.57 -7.04 32.38
N LEU A 464 -11.03 -6.45 31.32
CA LEU A 464 -10.73 -7.20 30.10
C LEU A 464 -9.70 -8.32 30.36
N THR A 465 -8.81 -8.13 31.35
CA THR A 465 -7.89 -9.17 31.83
C THR A 465 -8.61 -10.38 32.44
N ASP A 466 -9.78 -10.19 33.06
CA ASP A 466 -10.60 -11.32 33.55
C ASP A 466 -11.17 -12.14 32.38
N VAL A 467 -11.52 -11.48 31.26
CA VAL A 467 -11.90 -12.17 30.01
C VAL A 467 -10.71 -12.94 29.45
N TYR A 468 -9.53 -12.32 29.38
CA TYR A 468 -8.29 -12.98 28.95
C TYR A 468 -7.99 -14.26 29.76
N HIS A 469 -8.22 -14.22 31.08
CA HIS A 469 -8.00 -15.35 31.97
C HIS A 469 -9.17 -16.36 32.01
N GLY A 470 -10.22 -16.17 31.19
CA GLY A 470 -11.39 -17.05 31.15
C GLY A 470 -12.25 -17.03 32.42
N LYS A 471 -12.16 -15.95 33.22
CA LYS A 471 -12.97 -15.79 34.44
C LYS A 471 -14.34 -15.17 34.16
N ALA A 472 -14.50 -14.52 33.01
CA ALA A 472 -15.75 -13.94 32.55
C ALA A 472 -15.85 -14.06 31.03
N GLU A 473 -17.08 -14.14 30.52
CA GLU A 473 -17.35 -14.04 29.08
C GLU A 473 -17.21 -12.58 28.63
N LEU A 474 -16.74 -12.36 27.39
CA LEU A 474 -16.59 -11.01 26.82
C LEU A 474 -17.89 -10.22 26.87
N GLU A 475 -19.01 -10.85 26.53
CA GLU A 475 -20.34 -10.22 26.57
C GLU A 475 -20.71 -9.71 27.98
N THR A 476 -20.36 -10.46 29.03
CA THR A 476 -20.64 -10.05 30.41
C THR A 476 -19.78 -8.87 30.84
N PHE A 477 -18.54 -8.81 30.37
CA PHE A 477 -17.68 -7.64 30.57
C PHE A 477 -18.25 -6.42 29.82
N LEU A 478 -18.65 -6.57 28.56
CA LEU A 478 -19.14 -5.46 27.73
C LEU A 478 -20.47 -4.89 28.21
N ASP A 479 -21.39 -5.73 28.72
CA ASP A 479 -22.71 -5.28 29.20
C ASP A 479 -22.62 -4.25 30.35
N GLN A 480 -21.49 -4.19 31.07
CA GLN A 480 -21.28 -3.26 32.18
C GLN A 480 -20.87 -1.84 31.75
N LEU A 481 -20.28 -1.67 30.55
CA LEU A 481 -19.76 -0.39 30.04
C LEU A 481 -20.87 0.66 29.97
N THR A 482 -20.62 1.94 30.18
CA THR A 482 -21.67 2.97 29.98
C THR A 482 -21.95 3.23 28.50
N ASP A 483 -22.99 3.99 28.16
CA ASP A 483 -23.17 4.47 26.78
C ASP A 483 -22.00 5.39 26.36
N GLU A 484 -21.42 6.16 27.30
CA GLU A 484 -20.22 6.97 27.02
C GLU A 484 -18.99 6.10 26.76
N ASP A 485 -18.77 5.03 27.53
CA ASP A 485 -17.67 4.08 27.30
C ASP A 485 -17.76 3.47 25.89
N LEU A 486 -18.96 3.05 25.49
CA LEU A 486 -19.24 2.47 24.18
C LEU A 486 -19.11 3.49 23.03
N ALA A 487 -19.55 4.73 23.22
CA ALA A 487 -19.34 5.78 22.22
C ALA A 487 -17.86 6.18 22.12
N CYS A 488 -17.09 6.05 23.20
CA CYS A 488 -15.67 6.36 23.23
C CYS A 488 -14.82 5.28 22.54
N ILE A 489 -15.09 3.99 22.78
CA ILE A 489 -14.26 2.89 22.27
C ILE A 489 -14.26 2.78 20.73
N VAL A 490 -15.34 3.24 20.06
CA VAL A 490 -15.45 3.26 18.59
C VAL A 490 -14.73 4.44 17.92
N ARG A 491 -14.00 5.26 18.69
CA ARG A 491 -13.20 6.39 18.19
C ARG A 491 -11.72 6.05 18.30
N GLY A 492 -10.99 6.08 17.19
CA GLY A 492 -9.53 6.09 17.19
C GLY A 492 -8.99 7.48 17.57
N GLN A 493 -7.88 7.54 18.30
CA GLN A 493 -7.19 8.79 18.64
C GLN A 493 -5.98 9.01 17.73
N GLY A 494 -5.84 10.19 17.12
CA GLY A 494 -4.66 10.49 16.31
C GLY A 494 -4.81 11.76 15.45
N MET A 495 -3.84 12.08 14.59
CA MET A 495 -2.54 11.38 14.49
C MET A 495 -1.61 11.72 15.66
N ASN A 496 -0.55 10.93 15.87
CA ASN A 496 0.42 11.13 16.95
C ASN A 496 -0.18 11.08 18.36
N SER A 497 -1.08 10.12 18.61
CA SER A 497 -1.67 9.96 19.95
C SER A 497 -0.57 9.74 21.01
N PRO A 498 -0.66 10.41 22.17
CA PRO A 498 0.29 10.24 23.28
C PRO A 498 0.14 8.88 23.98
N ARG A 499 -0.85 8.05 23.62
CA ARG A 499 -1.13 6.75 24.26
C ARG A 499 -0.34 5.59 23.66
N VAL A 500 0.33 5.82 22.54
CA VAL A 500 1.04 4.80 21.75
C VAL A 500 2.39 5.33 21.28
N THR A 501 3.10 4.53 20.49
CA THR A 501 4.40 4.91 19.90
C THR A 501 4.33 6.29 19.24
N PRO A 502 5.21 7.23 19.62
CA PRO A 502 5.22 8.56 19.02
C PRO A 502 5.43 8.52 17.51
N GLY A 503 4.76 9.43 16.78
CA GLY A 503 4.90 9.52 15.33
C GLY A 503 4.00 8.59 14.53
N THR A 504 3.16 7.76 15.16
CA THR A 504 2.30 6.80 14.46
C THR A 504 0.91 7.36 14.14
N ALA A 505 0.15 6.60 13.34
CA ALA A 505 -1.07 7.07 12.71
C ALA A 505 -2.27 7.15 13.68
N ALA A 506 -2.46 6.16 14.56
CA ALA A 506 -3.50 6.22 15.58
C ALA A 506 -3.29 5.25 16.77
N ALA A 507 -3.99 5.55 17.85
CA ALA A 507 -4.30 4.65 18.96
C ALA A 507 -5.78 4.26 18.93
N PHE A 508 -6.13 3.03 19.33
CA PHE A 508 -7.53 2.61 19.50
C PHE A 508 -7.68 1.60 20.65
N GLY A 509 -8.93 1.29 21.03
CA GLY A 509 -9.23 0.50 22.23
C GLY A 509 -9.19 1.37 23.48
N GLY A 510 -8.13 1.28 24.28
CA GLY A 510 -7.96 2.04 25.52
C GLY A 510 -7.63 3.53 25.34
N VAL A 511 -8.52 4.30 24.70
CA VAL A 511 -8.29 5.72 24.33
C VAL A 511 -8.78 6.74 25.36
N SER A 512 -9.25 6.29 26.52
CA SER A 512 -9.57 7.12 27.68
C SER A 512 -9.06 6.47 28.95
N ASP A 513 -8.85 7.27 30.00
CA ASP A 513 -8.39 6.77 31.29
C ASP A 513 -9.39 5.76 31.86
N ARG A 514 -10.69 6.02 31.66
CA ARG A 514 -11.77 5.10 32.03
C ARG A 514 -11.68 3.75 31.32
N LEU A 515 -11.38 3.72 30.01
CA LEU A 515 -11.20 2.46 29.29
C LEU A 515 -9.92 1.73 29.74
N ASN A 516 -8.84 2.45 30.06
CA ASN A 516 -7.64 1.83 30.62
C ASN A 516 -7.86 1.28 32.03
N GLU A 517 -8.67 1.92 32.88
CA GLU A 517 -9.07 1.39 34.19
C GLU A 517 -9.84 0.06 34.06
N LEU A 518 -10.45 -0.23 32.91
CA LEU A 518 -11.10 -1.51 32.59
C LEU A 518 -10.12 -2.56 32.03
N ASP A 519 -8.81 -2.29 32.09
CA ASP A 519 -7.72 -3.07 31.49
C ASP A 519 -7.84 -3.23 29.97
N ILE A 520 -8.44 -2.26 29.28
CA ILE A 520 -8.39 -2.18 27.81
C ILE A 520 -7.12 -1.37 27.45
N PRO A 521 -6.05 -1.98 26.91
CA PRO A 521 -4.87 -1.23 26.49
C PRO A 521 -5.13 -0.46 25.19
N ALA A 522 -4.34 0.58 24.95
CA ALA A 522 -4.30 1.25 23.65
C ALA A 522 -3.48 0.41 22.66
N ALA A 523 -4.11 -0.03 21.57
CA ALA A 523 -3.43 -0.64 20.43
C ALA A 523 -2.95 0.45 19.46
N CYS A 524 -1.79 0.23 18.86
CA CYS A 524 -1.12 1.17 17.96
C CYS A 524 -1.23 0.73 16.49
N CYS A 525 -1.59 1.65 15.60
CA CYS A 525 -1.45 1.44 14.16
C CYS A 525 -0.53 2.48 13.51
N ALA A 526 0.26 2.04 12.53
CA ALA A 526 1.20 2.89 11.79
C ALA A 526 1.17 2.56 10.30
N ASP A 527 1.29 3.59 9.45
CA ASP A 527 1.66 3.38 8.05
C ASP A 527 3.04 2.74 7.95
N GLY A 528 3.43 2.11 6.84
CA GLY A 528 2.63 1.76 5.68
C GLY A 528 3.16 0.49 5.00
N PRO A 529 2.61 0.12 3.82
CA PRO A 529 2.96 -1.13 3.14
C PRO A 529 4.46 -1.30 2.83
N SER A 530 5.20 -0.20 2.70
CA SER A 530 6.64 -0.18 2.41
C SER A 530 7.53 -0.01 3.65
N GLY A 531 6.99 -0.19 4.86
CA GLY A 531 7.72 -0.08 6.12
C GLY A 531 7.10 0.92 7.09
N ILE A 532 7.59 0.96 8.33
CA ILE A 532 6.96 1.72 9.42
C ILE A 532 7.26 3.22 9.30
N ARG A 533 6.23 4.03 9.08
CA ARG A 533 6.26 5.49 9.16
C ARG A 533 6.11 5.92 10.62
N MET A 534 7.09 6.71 11.07
CA MET A 534 7.08 7.35 12.38
C MET A 534 7.48 8.82 12.22
N ASP A 535 6.51 9.71 12.30
CA ASP A 535 6.66 11.16 12.06
C ASP A 535 7.54 11.87 13.11
N ILE A 536 7.95 11.16 14.16
CA ILE A 536 8.96 11.63 15.11
C ILE A 536 10.39 11.57 14.51
N GLY A 537 10.57 10.99 13.33
CA GLY A 537 11.86 10.87 12.64
C GLY A 537 12.62 9.57 12.92
N THR A 538 12.05 8.70 13.76
CA THR A 538 12.59 7.38 14.07
C THR A 538 12.82 6.57 12.81
N LYS A 539 14.01 5.97 12.71
CA LYS A 539 14.39 5.14 11.57
C LYS A 539 13.69 3.78 11.60
N ALA A 540 13.26 3.34 10.42
CA ALA A 540 12.69 2.00 10.19
C ALA A 540 13.16 1.46 8.83
N PHE A 541 12.94 0.18 8.58
CA PHE A 541 13.30 -0.46 7.33
C PHE A 541 12.35 -0.03 6.20
N ALA A 542 12.91 0.51 5.11
CA ALA A 542 12.14 0.79 3.89
C ALA A 542 12.14 -0.44 2.97
N LEU A 543 10.99 -1.06 2.81
CA LEU A 543 10.73 -2.22 1.95
C LEU A 543 10.55 -1.81 0.48
N PRO A 544 10.69 -2.75 -0.45
CA PRO A 544 10.23 -2.56 -1.83
C PRO A 544 8.73 -2.25 -1.89
N ASN A 545 8.31 -1.58 -2.97
CA ASN A 545 6.89 -1.28 -3.21
C ASN A 545 6.06 -2.54 -3.52
N GLY A 546 4.74 -2.45 -3.41
CA GLY A 546 3.83 -3.58 -3.56
C GLY A 546 3.94 -4.27 -4.93
N THR A 547 4.01 -3.48 -6.01
CA THR A 547 4.12 -4.00 -7.38
C THR A 547 5.40 -4.81 -7.60
N LEU A 548 6.54 -4.39 -7.05
CA LEU A 548 7.78 -5.15 -7.09
C LEU A 548 7.64 -6.47 -6.34
N LEU A 549 7.09 -6.44 -5.13
CA LEU A 549 6.90 -7.64 -4.32
C LEU A 549 5.99 -8.65 -5.04
N ALA A 550 4.89 -8.18 -5.63
CA ALA A 550 3.98 -9.02 -6.41
C ALA A 550 4.65 -9.56 -7.69
N SER A 551 5.48 -8.75 -8.36
CA SER A 551 6.25 -9.18 -9.54
C SER A 551 7.22 -10.31 -9.26
N SER A 552 7.55 -10.59 -7.98
CA SER A 552 8.35 -11.74 -7.62
C SER A 552 7.63 -13.09 -7.83
N PHE A 553 6.29 -13.10 -7.77
CA PHE A 553 5.46 -14.31 -7.73
C PHE A 553 5.95 -15.35 -6.69
N ASN A 554 6.57 -14.89 -5.59
CA ASN A 554 7.21 -15.74 -4.59
C ASN A 554 6.61 -15.51 -3.20
N VAL A 555 5.49 -16.19 -2.92
CA VAL A 555 4.74 -16.08 -1.65
C VAL A 555 5.63 -16.37 -0.44
N ALA A 556 6.49 -17.39 -0.50
CA ALA A 556 7.35 -17.77 0.63
C ALA A 556 8.37 -16.68 0.98
N LEU A 557 9.00 -16.06 -0.02
CA LEU A 557 9.92 -14.95 0.18
C LEU A 557 9.23 -13.74 0.84
N ILE A 558 8.01 -13.43 0.41
CA ILE A 558 7.23 -12.33 0.98
C ILE A 558 6.83 -12.64 2.42
N GLU A 559 6.45 -13.88 2.71
CA GLU A 559 6.11 -14.30 4.08
C GLU A 559 7.30 -14.15 5.04
N ASP A 560 8.49 -14.60 4.62
CA ASP A 560 9.72 -14.47 5.42
C ASP A 560 10.14 -13.00 5.61
N LEU A 561 9.97 -12.17 4.57
CA LEU A 561 10.25 -10.73 4.65
C LEU A 561 9.33 -10.03 5.67
N PHE A 562 8.03 -10.36 5.64
CA PHE A 562 7.04 -9.74 6.52
C PHE A 562 7.06 -10.31 7.95
N GLU A 563 7.68 -11.47 8.19
CA GLU A 563 8.07 -11.88 9.54
C GLU A 563 9.09 -10.91 10.15
N MET A 564 10.11 -10.48 9.38
CA MET A 564 11.07 -9.48 9.83
C MET A 564 10.41 -8.12 10.05
N THR A 565 9.49 -7.72 9.17
CA THR A 565 8.66 -6.52 9.37
C THR A 565 7.84 -6.62 10.65
N GLY A 566 7.24 -7.78 10.95
CA GLY A 566 6.49 -8.00 12.19
C GLY A 566 7.36 -7.93 13.44
N LEU A 567 8.60 -8.40 13.38
CA LEU A 567 9.58 -8.25 14.47
C LEU A 567 9.96 -6.77 14.69
N GLU A 568 10.10 -6.01 13.60
CA GLU A 568 10.34 -4.56 13.67
C GLU A 568 9.11 -3.81 14.22
N MET A 569 7.89 -4.23 13.89
CA MET A 569 6.68 -3.69 14.50
C MET A 569 6.66 -3.91 16.01
N ARG A 570 7.03 -5.11 16.48
CA ARG A 570 7.18 -5.38 17.91
C ARG A 570 8.23 -4.51 18.57
N LYS A 571 9.40 -4.36 17.94
CA LYS A 571 10.48 -3.45 18.41
C LYS A 571 9.93 -2.04 18.63
N ASN A 572 9.08 -1.57 17.73
CA ASN A 572 8.51 -0.22 17.76
C ASN A 572 7.11 -0.16 18.42
N ARG A 573 6.68 -1.22 19.13
CA ARG A 573 5.37 -1.31 19.82
C ARG A 573 4.15 -0.98 18.94
N VAL A 574 4.21 -1.34 17.66
CA VAL A 574 3.10 -1.23 16.69
C VAL A 574 2.34 -2.56 16.67
N ASP A 575 1.02 -2.53 16.81
CA ASP A 575 0.17 -3.73 16.90
C ASP A 575 -0.42 -4.12 15.54
N THR A 576 -0.70 -3.14 14.67
CA THR A 576 -1.11 -3.38 13.28
C THR A 576 -0.46 -2.41 12.29
N LEU A 577 0.02 -2.93 11.16
CA LEU A 577 0.55 -2.13 10.05
C LEU A 577 -0.61 -1.72 9.13
N LEU A 578 -0.66 -0.47 8.69
CA LEU A 578 -1.67 -0.01 7.72
C LEU A 578 -1.29 -0.44 6.30
N GLY A 579 -1.30 -1.75 6.09
CA GLY A 579 -1.01 -2.46 4.86
C GLY A 579 -1.24 -3.97 5.06
N PRO A 580 -1.30 -4.75 3.99
CA PRO A 580 -1.09 -4.36 2.59
C PRO A 580 -2.16 -3.45 1.99
N GLY A 581 -1.72 -2.53 1.14
CA GLY A 581 -2.58 -1.94 0.11
C GLY A 581 -2.85 -2.99 -0.97
N MET A 582 -4.09 -3.20 -1.36
CA MET A 582 -4.48 -4.33 -2.21
C MET A 582 -5.67 -4.05 -3.14
N ASN A 583 -5.91 -2.78 -3.47
CA ASN A 583 -6.88 -2.44 -4.50
C ASN A 583 -6.38 -2.92 -5.87
N ILE A 584 -7.28 -3.40 -6.71
CA ILE A 584 -6.97 -3.88 -8.08
C ILE A 584 -6.37 -2.75 -8.93
N HIS A 585 -5.38 -3.05 -9.77
CA HIS A 585 -4.91 -2.12 -10.80
C HIS A 585 -5.92 -2.02 -11.94
N ARG A 586 -7.03 -1.30 -11.70
CA ARG A 586 -8.12 -1.14 -12.68
C ARG A 586 -7.65 -0.37 -13.91
N ASN A 587 -6.83 0.67 -13.71
CA ASN A 587 -6.24 1.48 -14.76
C ASN A 587 -4.78 1.78 -14.39
N PRO A 588 -3.84 1.76 -15.36
CA PRO A 588 -2.43 2.04 -15.09
C PRO A 588 -2.18 3.48 -14.59
N LEU A 589 -3.11 4.41 -14.82
CA LEU A 589 -2.97 5.80 -14.38
C LEU A 589 -3.27 6.03 -12.89
N ASN A 590 -3.82 5.07 -12.16
CA ASN A 590 -4.09 5.26 -10.74
C ASN A 590 -2.81 5.60 -9.96
N GLY A 591 -2.85 6.67 -9.16
CA GLY A 591 -1.69 7.20 -8.44
C GLY A 591 -1.06 6.24 -7.43
N ARG A 592 -1.86 5.33 -6.86
CA ARG A 592 -1.44 4.40 -5.80
C ARG A 592 -1.17 2.96 -6.26
N ASN A 593 -1.14 2.67 -7.56
CA ASN A 593 -0.81 1.31 -8.02
C ASN A 593 0.53 0.80 -7.43
N PHE A 594 1.51 1.68 -7.20
CA PHE A 594 2.82 1.30 -6.64
C PHE A 594 2.76 0.56 -5.30
N GLU A 595 1.76 0.84 -4.46
CA GLU A 595 1.60 0.18 -3.15
C GLU A 595 0.63 -1.00 -3.18
N TYR A 596 -0.03 -1.22 -4.31
CA TYR A 596 -0.91 -2.36 -4.57
C TYR A 596 -0.12 -3.47 -5.29
N PHE A 597 -0.82 -4.47 -5.85
CA PHE A 597 -0.15 -5.68 -6.34
C PHE A 597 -0.34 -5.93 -7.83
N SER A 598 -1.58 -5.95 -8.33
CA SER A 598 -1.89 -6.50 -9.65
C SER A 598 -3.28 -6.10 -10.15
N GLU A 599 -3.48 -6.16 -11.47
CA GLU A 599 -4.79 -6.20 -12.11
C GLU A 599 -5.57 -7.51 -11.81
N ASP A 600 -4.90 -8.54 -11.29
CA ASP A 600 -5.46 -9.85 -10.99
C ASP A 600 -5.81 -10.03 -9.49
N PRO A 601 -7.05 -10.45 -9.16
CA PRO A 601 -7.45 -10.67 -7.78
C PRO A 601 -6.76 -11.85 -7.09
N HIS A 602 -6.33 -12.89 -7.83
CA HIS A 602 -5.66 -14.05 -7.24
C HIS A 602 -4.22 -13.71 -6.83
N VAL A 603 -3.46 -13.03 -7.70
CA VAL A 603 -2.13 -12.49 -7.32
C VAL A 603 -2.26 -11.56 -6.12
N THR A 604 -3.21 -10.62 -6.18
CA THR A 604 -3.49 -9.67 -5.09
C THR A 604 -3.79 -10.39 -3.78
N GLY A 605 -4.69 -11.37 -3.79
CA GLY A 605 -5.06 -12.16 -2.61
C GLY A 605 -3.88 -12.96 -2.05
N LYS A 606 -3.11 -13.66 -2.89
CA LYS A 606 -1.95 -14.45 -2.45
C LYS A 606 -0.84 -13.59 -1.85
N MET A 607 -0.58 -12.40 -2.41
CA MET A 607 0.40 -11.47 -1.84
C MET A 607 -0.08 -10.91 -0.49
N ALA A 608 -1.37 -10.58 -0.36
CA ALA A 608 -1.92 -10.14 0.91
C ALA A 608 -1.83 -11.23 2.00
N ILE A 609 -2.17 -12.48 1.65
CA ILE A 609 -2.04 -13.64 2.55
C ILE A 609 -0.59 -13.85 2.99
N ALA A 610 0.39 -13.75 2.07
CA ALA A 610 1.80 -13.90 2.39
C ALA A 610 2.26 -12.91 3.47
N GLN A 611 1.90 -11.63 3.30
CA GLN A 611 2.27 -10.58 4.26
C GLN A 611 1.61 -10.80 5.63
N LEU A 612 0.32 -11.16 5.65
CA LEU A 612 -0.39 -11.47 6.90
C LEU A 612 0.24 -12.66 7.62
N ASN A 613 0.49 -13.77 6.93
CA ASN A 613 1.08 -14.96 7.52
C ASN A 613 2.45 -14.65 8.15
N GLY A 614 3.30 -13.88 7.47
CA GLY A 614 4.60 -13.46 7.99
C GLY A 614 4.48 -12.69 9.30
N MET A 615 3.61 -11.68 9.34
CA MET A 615 3.33 -10.90 10.54
C MET A 615 2.71 -11.74 11.67
N HIS A 616 1.82 -12.68 11.33
CA HIS A 616 1.15 -13.55 12.30
C HIS A 616 2.10 -14.51 13.01
N ARG A 617 3.20 -14.94 12.36
CA ARG A 617 4.24 -15.79 13.00
C ARG A 617 4.80 -15.17 14.27
N VAL A 618 4.81 -13.83 14.34
CA VAL A 618 5.26 -13.08 15.51
C VAL A 618 4.12 -12.38 16.22
N GLY A 619 2.86 -12.64 15.88
CA GLY A 619 1.69 -12.16 16.64
C GLY A 619 1.47 -10.64 16.56
N VAL A 620 1.82 -10.03 15.43
CA VAL A 620 1.25 -8.75 14.96
C VAL A 620 0.45 -9.01 13.69
N THR A 621 -0.21 -8.01 13.12
CA THR A 621 -1.00 -8.18 11.89
C THR A 621 -0.91 -6.98 10.97
N GLY A 622 -1.41 -7.13 9.75
CA GLY A 622 -1.72 -6.03 8.85
C GLY A 622 -3.20 -5.63 8.91
N THR A 623 -3.46 -4.39 8.53
CA THR A 623 -4.78 -3.84 8.20
C THR A 623 -4.90 -3.80 6.68
N LEU A 624 -5.70 -4.70 6.11
CA LEU A 624 -5.94 -4.74 4.66
C LEU A 624 -6.61 -3.43 4.21
N LYS A 625 -6.11 -2.82 3.12
CA LYS A 625 -6.69 -1.55 2.63
C LYS A 625 -6.70 -1.42 1.10
N HIS A 626 -7.65 -0.72 0.49
CA HIS A 626 -8.80 0.00 1.07
C HIS A 626 -10.08 -0.70 0.61
N PHE A 627 -10.97 -1.02 1.55
CA PHE A 627 -12.13 -1.89 1.37
C PHE A 627 -13.42 -1.09 1.06
N SER A 628 -13.89 -1.01 -0.17
CA SER A 628 -13.35 -1.57 -1.42
C SER A 628 -13.42 -0.57 -2.59
N ALA A 629 -12.84 -0.95 -3.73
CA ALA A 629 -12.88 -0.19 -5.00
C ALA A 629 -12.27 1.24 -4.98
N ASN A 630 -11.24 1.48 -4.14
CA ASN A 630 -10.42 2.69 -4.22
C ASN A 630 -9.36 2.56 -5.32
N ASN A 631 -9.79 2.64 -6.58
CA ASN A 631 -8.92 2.43 -7.74
C ASN A 631 -8.62 3.71 -8.53
N GLN A 632 -8.97 4.88 -7.99
CA GLN A 632 -8.71 6.21 -8.54
C GLN A 632 -8.46 7.18 -7.39
N GLU A 633 -7.38 7.95 -7.44
CA GLU A 633 -7.02 8.87 -6.36
C GLU A 633 -7.64 10.26 -6.53
N ALA A 634 -7.77 10.74 -7.76
CA ALA A 634 -8.43 12.01 -8.03
C ALA A 634 -9.88 11.94 -7.53
N HIS A 635 -10.24 12.88 -6.66
CA HIS A 635 -11.57 12.96 -6.03
C HIS A 635 -11.95 11.76 -5.15
N ARG A 636 -10.97 10.99 -4.63
CA ARG A 636 -11.22 9.77 -3.82
C ARG A 636 -12.14 9.95 -2.60
N HIS A 637 -12.28 11.17 -2.08
CA HIS A 637 -13.20 11.48 -0.98
C HIS A 637 -14.68 11.60 -1.38
N ASP A 638 -14.95 11.78 -2.67
CA ASP A 638 -16.28 12.13 -3.17
C ASP A 638 -16.75 11.26 -4.34
N ILE A 639 -15.84 10.55 -5.01
CA ILE A 639 -16.18 9.69 -6.14
C ILE A 639 -17.05 8.50 -5.72
N ASP A 640 -18.06 8.20 -6.54
CA ASP A 640 -18.86 6.99 -6.47
C ASP A 640 -18.40 5.97 -7.52
N SER A 641 -17.88 4.83 -7.06
CA SER A 641 -17.59 3.69 -7.93
C SER A 641 -18.89 2.94 -8.23
N VAL A 642 -19.39 3.09 -9.46
CA VAL A 642 -20.61 2.44 -9.95
C VAL A 642 -20.23 1.12 -10.62
N VAL A 643 -20.55 0.01 -9.96
CA VAL A 643 -20.03 -1.32 -10.29
C VAL A 643 -21.10 -2.40 -10.11
N SER A 644 -21.08 -3.45 -10.94
CA SER A 644 -22.00 -4.58 -10.82
C SER A 644 -21.66 -5.43 -9.60
N GLU A 645 -22.64 -6.17 -9.07
CA GLU A 645 -22.36 -7.14 -8.00
C GLU A 645 -21.40 -8.23 -8.50
N ARG A 646 -21.55 -8.72 -9.75
CA ARG A 646 -20.62 -9.71 -10.30
C ARG A 646 -19.17 -9.24 -10.29
N ALA A 647 -18.89 -8.03 -10.76
CA ALA A 647 -17.53 -7.50 -10.80
C ALA A 647 -16.98 -7.24 -9.40
N LEU A 648 -17.81 -6.76 -8.46
CA LEU A 648 -17.43 -6.68 -7.05
C LEU A 648 -16.99 -8.04 -6.51
N ARG A 649 -17.82 -9.07 -6.68
CA ARG A 649 -17.61 -10.43 -6.16
C ARG A 649 -16.40 -11.14 -6.76
N GLU A 650 -16.21 -11.02 -8.07
CA GLU A 650 -15.17 -11.76 -8.80
C GLU A 650 -13.83 -11.02 -8.86
N ILE A 651 -13.82 -9.68 -8.79
CA ILE A 651 -12.61 -8.86 -8.96
C ILE A 651 -12.26 -8.08 -7.68
N TYR A 652 -13.08 -7.09 -7.30
CA TYR A 652 -12.65 -6.07 -6.33
C TYR A 652 -12.70 -6.52 -4.86
N LEU A 653 -13.55 -7.51 -4.56
CA LEU A 653 -13.69 -8.10 -3.22
C LEU A 653 -12.92 -9.41 -3.08
N LYS A 654 -12.60 -10.09 -4.19
CA LYS A 654 -12.02 -11.44 -4.17
C LYS A 654 -10.69 -11.52 -3.42
N GLY A 655 -9.80 -10.54 -3.59
CA GLY A 655 -8.56 -10.48 -2.83
C GLY A 655 -8.80 -10.38 -1.31
N PHE A 656 -9.75 -9.55 -0.88
CA PHE A 656 -10.12 -9.41 0.53
C PHE A 656 -10.77 -10.68 1.07
N GLU A 657 -11.65 -11.33 0.30
CA GLU A 657 -12.25 -12.62 0.64
C GLU A 657 -11.16 -13.68 0.91
N MET A 658 -10.18 -13.80 0.01
CA MET A 658 -9.05 -14.71 0.17
C MET A 658 -8.26 -14.38 1.44
N ALA A 659 -7.94 -13.11 1.67
CA ALA A 659 -7.20 -12.69 2.86
C ALA A 659 -7.97 -12.93 4.18
N VAL A 660 -9.30 -12.84 4.17
CA VAL A 660 -10.15 -13.19 5.33
C VAL A 660 -10.21 -14.71 5.52
N LYS A 661 -10.58 -15.47 4.48
CA LYS A 661 -10.84 -16.91 4.58
C LYS A 661 -9.56 -17.73 4.73
N GLU A 662 -8.53 -17.42 3.94
CA GLU A 662 -7.24 -18.13 3.96
C GLU A 662 -6.23 -17.44 4.88
N GLY A 663 -6.00 -16.14 4.69
CA GLY A 663 -4.99 -15.37 5.42
C GLY A 663 -5.37 -14.97 6.85
N LYS A 664 -6.59 -15.32 7.29
CA LYS A 664 -7.11 -15.05 8.64
C LYS A 664 -6.95 -13.58 9.05
N ALA A 665 -7.21 -12.67 8.13
CA ALA A 665 -7.16 -11.24 8.41
C ALA A 665 -8.00 -10.88 9.64
N THR A 666 -7.47 -9.98 10.48
CA THR A 666 -8.13 -9.52 11.72
C THR A 666 -8.35 -8.00 11.75
N SER A 667 -7.91 -7.28 10.72
CA SER A 667 -8.05 -5.83 10.60
C SER A 667 -8.23 -5.43 9.13
N ILE A 668 -9.21 -4.58 8.84
CA ILE A 668 -9.52 -4.05 7.51
C ILE A 668 -9.82 -2.55 7.60
N MET A 669 -9.39 -1.77 6.62
CA MET A 669 -9.69 -0.35 6.49
C MET A 669 -10.59 -0.09 5.28
N THR A 670 -11.68 0.66 5.45
CA THR A 670 -12.55 1.07 4.34
C THR A 670 -11.94 2.18 3.50
N THR A 671 -12.65 2.68 2.48
CA THR A 671 -12.16 3.74 1.58
C THR A 671 -12.67 5.13 1.98
N TYR A 672 -12.21 6.12 1.23
CA TYR A 672 -12.67 7.50 1.33
C TYR A 672 -13.98 7.83 0.61
N GLY A 673 -14.30 7.08 -0.45
CA GLY A 673 -15.40 7.38 -1.37
C GLY A 673 -16.56 6.39 -1.25
N ALA A 674 -17.47 6.46 -2.23
CA ALA A 674 -18.65 5.63 -2.30
C ALA A 674 -18.47 4.43 -3.24
N VAL A 675 -19.21 3.37 -2.93
CA VAL A 675 -19.48 2.26 -3.85
C VAL A 675 -20.99 2.17 -4.00
N ASN A 676 -21.46 2.32 -5.23
CA ASN A 676 -22.88 2.29 -5.57
C ASN A 676 -23.75 3.23 -4.71
N GLY A 677 -23.25 4.45 -4.46
CA GLY A 677 -23.96 5.56 -3.85
C GLY A 677 -23.79 5.73 -2.34
N VAL A 678 -23.22 4.75 -1.62
CA VAL A 678 -22.98 4.83 -0.17
C VAL A 678 -21.49 4.77 0.12
N TRP A 679 -21.01 5.66 0.98
CA TRP A 679 -19.62 5.67 1.44
C TRP A 679 -19.30 4.36 2.13
N THR A 680 -18.16 3.77 1.79
CA THR A 680 -17.81 2.41 2.24
C THR A 680 -17.75 2.28 3.76
N ALA A 681 -17.47 3.37 4.48
CA ALA A 681 -17.51 3.44 5.93
C ALA A 681 -18.91 3.26 6.55
N GLY A 682 -19.98 3.54 5.80
CA GLY A 682 -21.39 3.37 6.22
C GLY A 682 -22.14 2.28 5.44
N LEU A 683 -21.45 1.53 4.56
CA LEU A 683 -22.08 0.57 3.65
C LEU A 683 -22.36 -0.78 4.34
N TYR A 684 -23.59 -0.95 4.85
CA TYR A 684 -24.02 -2.14 5.61
C TYR A 684 -23.83 -3.47 4.87
N ASP A 685 -24.20 -3.54 3.59
CA ASP A 685 -24.05 -4.75 2.79
C ASP A 685 -22.57 -5.18 2.69
N GLN A 686 -21.65 -4.23 2.52
CA GLN A 686 -20.21 -4.52 2.46
C GLN A 686 -19.69 -5.00 3.82
N ASN A 687 -19.93 -4.18 4.84
CA ASN A 687 -19.27 -4.34 6.13
C ASN A 687 -19.95 -5.46 6.92
N THR A 688 -21.27 -5.65 6.89
CA THR A 688 -21.93 -6.71 7.67
C THR A 688 -22.21 -7.94 6.83
N ARG A 689 -22.98 -7.81 5.73
CA ARG A 689 -23.48 -8.98 4.98
C ARG A 689 -22.34 -9.75 4.32
N VAL A 690 -21.56 -9.08 3.47
CA VAL A 690 -20.46 -9.71 2.75
C VAL A 690 -19.33 -10.11 3.69
N LEU A 691 -18.78 -9.14 4.42
CA LEU A 691 -17.57 -9.39 5.20
C LEU A 691 -17.80 -10.33 6.40
N ARG A 692 -18.91 -10.19 7.15
CA ARG A 692 -19.12 -10.99 8.36
C ARG A 692 -20.04 -12.18 8.12
N ASP A 693 -21.21 -11.97 7.52
CA ASP A 693 -22.20 -13.05 7.43
C ASP A 693 -21.82 -14.11 6.37
N GLU A 694 -21.21 -13.70 5.27
CA GLU A 694 -20.80 -14.62 4.19
C GLU A 694 -19.34 -15.10 4.36
N TRP A 695 -18.40 -14.23 4.73
CA TRP A 695 -16.98 -14.62 4.85
C TRP A 695 -16.55 -15.04 6.25
N GLY A 696 -17.34 -14.75 7.29
CA GLY A 696 -17.04 -15.12 8.67
C GLY A 696 -15.91 -14.30 9.30
N PHE A 697 -15.71 -13.05 8.89
CA PHE A 697 -14.71 -12.17 9.50
C PHE A 697 -15.07 -11.83 10.96
N GLU A 698 -14.12 -11.99 11.88
CA GLU A 698 -14.32 -11.71 13.32
C GLU A 698 -13.43 -10.56 13.84
N GLY A 699 -12.73 -9.88 12.93
CA GLY A 699 -11.81 -8.79 13.25
C GLY A 699 -12.46 -7.41 13.33
N ILE A 700 -11.62 -6.38 13.30
CA ILE A 700 -12.03 -4.97 13.27
C ILE A 700 -12.09 -4.41 11.85
N VAL A 701 -13.05 -3.53 11.61
CA VAL A 701 -13.06 -2.62 10.47
C VAL A 701 -12.85 -1.20 11.00
N MET A 702 -11.95 -0.45 10.36
CA MET A 702 -11.72 0.96 10.64
C MET A 702 -12.00 1.80 9.39
N THR A 703 -12.35 3.07 9.57
CA THR A 703 -12.38 4.02 8.46
C THR A 703 -10.96 4.33 7.98
N ASP A 704 -10.85 4.84 6.76
CA ASP A 704 -9.69 5.65 6.39
C ASP A 704 -9.70 6.98 7.18
N TRP A 705 -8.57 7.70 7.21
CA TRP A 705 -8.35 8.87 8.06
C TRP A 705 -9.24 10.04 7.67
N TRP A 706 -10.23 10.36 8.52
CA TRP A 706 -11.23 11.41 8.35
C TRP A 706 -12.19 11.17 7.18
N ALA A 707 -12.49 9.89 6.91
CA ALA A 707 -13.46 9.50 5.90
C ALA A 707 -14.86 10.05 6.19
N LYS A 708 -15.59 10.39 5.12
CA LYS A 708 -17.01 10.73 5.22
C LYS A 708 -17.84 9.46 5.35
N VAL A 709 -19.03 9.60 5.92
CA VAL A 709 -19.98 8.51 6.15
C VAL A 709 -21.40 9.00 5.83
N ASN A 710 -22.17 8.19 5.10
CA ASN A 710 -23.62 8.30 4.98
C ASN A 710 -24.26 6.93 5.23
N HIS A 711 -25.56 6.90 5.47
CA HIS A 711 -26.32 5.66 5.68
C HIS A 711 -27.02 5.19 4.39
N HIS A 712 -27.49 6.13 3.58
CA HIS A 712 -28.23 5.87 2.35
C HIS A 712 -27.73 6.74 1.19
N GLU A 713 -27.89 6.29 -0.05
CA GLU A 713 -27.35 7.01 -1.23
C GLU A 713 -27.97 8.40 -1.48
N ASP A 714 -29.13 8.68 -0.89
CA ASP A 714 -29.83 9.96 -0.99
C ASP A 714 -29.39 10.97 0.09
N GLU A 715 -28.53 10.54 1.04
CA GLU A 715 -28.05 11.36 2.13
C GLU A 715 -26.64 11.90 1.85
N PRO A 716 -26.37 13.19 2.18
CA PRO A 716 -25.02 13.73 2.08
C PRO A 716 -24.09 13.06 3.08
N ALA A 717 -22.92 12.61 2.61
CA ALA A 717 -21.90 12.08 3.48
C ALA A 717 -21.20 13.19 4.27
N ASN A 718 -20.93 12.92 5.55
CA ASN A 718 -20.20 13.81 6.44
C ASN A 718 -19.35 13.01 7.41
N ARG A 719 -18.39 13.66 8.04
CA ARG A 719 -17.39 13.01 8.88
C ARG A 719 -17.93 12.65 10.27
N GLN A 720 -18.96 13.35 10.75
CA GLN A 720 -19.52 13.20 12.10
C GLN A 720 -20.61 12.13 12.22
N ASN A 721 -20.96 11.45 11.12
CA ASN A 721 -22.00 10.42 11.12
C ASN A 721 -21.48 9.05 11.60
N THR A 722 -20.91 9.01 12.81
CA THR A 722 -20.42 7.77 13.43
C THR A 722 -21.54 6.79 13.78
N ALA A 723 -22.78 7.26 13.89
CA ALA A 723 -23.94 6.37 14.01
C ALA A 723 -24.09 5.46 12.77
N ALA A 724 -24.05 6.02 11.55
CA ALA A 724 -24.11 5.23 10.31
C ALA A 724 -22.91 4.27 10.17
N MET A 725 -21.74 4.70 10.61
CA MET A 725 -20.54 3.86 10.66
C MET A 725 -20.78 2.60 11.50
N VAL A 726 -21.25 2.78 12.75
CA VAL A 726 -21.53 1.67 13.68
C VAL A 726 -22.71 0.80 13.21
N GLN A 727 -23.75 1.39 12.62
CA GLN A 727 -24.87 0.65 12.02
C GLN A 727 -24.38 -0.31 10.94
N SER A 728 -23.43 0.13 10.11
CA SER A 728 -22.79 -0.70 9.08
C SER A 728 -21.84 -1.77 9.64
N GLN A 729 -21.46 -1.66 10.92
CA GLN A 729 -20.39 -2.45 11.57
C GLN A 729 -18.98 -2.09 11.07
N ASN A 730 -18.76 -0.84 10.66
CA ASN A 730 -17.42 -0.26 10.71
C ASN A 730 -17.17 0.16 12.17
N ASP A 731 -16.15 -0.42 12.80
CA ASP A 731 -16.03 -0.45 14.26
C ASP A 731 -15.30 0.78 14.80
N LEU A 732 -14.42 1.38 14.01
CA LEU A 732 -13.48 2.42 14.46
C LEU A 732 -13.47 3.60 13.50
N TYR A 733 -13.88 4.77 13.99
CA TYR A 733 -13.68 6.03 13.28
C TYR A 733 -12.24 6.51 13.49
N MET A 734 -11.47 6.55 12.41
CA MET A 734 -10.10 7.07 12.38
C MET A 734 -10.14 8.48 11.77
N VAL A 735 -9.77 9.56 12.46
CA VAL A 735 -9.39 9.67 13.88
C VAL A 735 -10.02 10.91 14.51
N VAL A 736 -10.05 10.92 15.85
CA VAL A 736 -10.54 12.00 16.71
C VAL A 736 -9.42 12.47 17.65
N ASP A 737 -9.37 13.76 17.93
CA ASP A 737 -8.38 14.35 18.86
C ASP A 737 -8.61 13.94 20.33
N ARG A 738 -9.80 14.19 20.86
CA ARG A 738 -10.20 13.85 22.25
C ARG A 738 -11.44 12.94 22.27
N PRO A 739 -11.25 11.61 22.16
CA PRO A 739 -12.35 10.64 22.12
C PRO A 739 -13.26 10.63 23.35
N ASP A 740 -12.70 10.91 24.53
CA ASP A 740 -13.37 10.90 25.84
C ASP A 740 -14.39 12.04 26.00
N THR A 741 -14.06 13.21 25.45
CA THR A 741 -14.91 14.42 25.52
C THR A 741 -15.78 14.62 24.28
N ASN A 742 -15.67 13.74 23.27
CA ASN A 742 -16.29 13.90 21.95
C ASN A 742 -16.00 15.29 21.35
N SER A 743 -14.74 15.73 21.33
CA SER A 743 -14.38 17.05 20.75
C SER A 743 -14.78 17.17 19.26
N PHE A 744 -14.83 16.03 18.59
CA PHE A 744 -15.25 15.90 17.19
C PHE A 744 -16.75 16.18 16.97
N ASP A 745 -17.56 16.12 18.03
CA ASP A 745 -19.01 16.37 18.01
C ASP A 745 -19.74 15.41 17.06
N ASP A 746 -19.44 14.12 17.17
CA ASP A 746 -20.14 13.09 16.42
C ASP A 746 -21.56 12.82 16.93
N ASN A 747 -22.36 12.16 16.09
CA ASN A 747 -23.78 11.95 16.35
C ASN A 747 -24.13 10.66 17.13
N THR A 748 -23.16 9.89 17.63
CA THR A 748 -23.44 8.58 18.28
C THR A 748 -24.39 8.70 19.47
N GLY A 749 -24.11 9.64 20.40
CA GLY A 749 -24.95 9.83 21.58
C GLY A 749 -26.37 10.35 21.24
N ALA A 750 -26.47 11.23 20.24
CA ALA A 750 -27.76 11.72 19.76
C ALA A 750 -28.59 10.62 19.08
N ALA A 751 -27.95 9.74 18.30
CA ALA A 751 -28.60 8.61 17.64
C ALA A 751 -29.10 7.55 18.63
N LEU A 752 -28.33 7.27 19.69
CA LEU A 752 -28.79 6.41 20.79
C LEU A 752 -30.03 6.98 21.48
N ALA A 753 -30.02 8.28 21.81
CA ALA A 753 -31.15 8.94 22.45
C ALA A 753 -32.41 8.95 21.55
N ALA A 754 -32.22 9.05 20.22
CA ALA A 754 -33.29 9.00 19.24
C ALA A 754 -33.78 7.57 18.91
N GLY A 755 -33.03 6.53 19.29
CA GLY A 755 -33.31 5.13 18.97
C GLY A 755 -33.05 4.75 17.50
N THR A 756 -32.35 5.60 16.75
CA THR A 756 -31.91 5.31 15.38
C THR A 756 -30.68 4.40 15.38
N LEU A 757 -29.81 4.53 16.39
CA LEU A 757 -28.75 3.59 16.74
C LEU A 757 -29.15 2.82 18.00
N THR A 758 -28.93 1.51 18.02
CA THR A 758 -29.14 0.69 19.21
C THR A 758 -27.85 0.52 20.00
N ARG A 759 -27.98 0.32 21.31
CA ARG A 759 -26.83 -0.01 22.16
C ARG A 759 -26.16 -1.33 21.78
N ALA A 760 -26.92 -2.28 21.22
CA ALA A 760 -26.40 -3.58 20.83
C ALA A 760 -25.47 -3.51 19.60
N GLU A 761 -25.67 -2.54 18.72
CA GLU A 761 -24.74 -2.28 17.61
C GLU A 761 -23.39 -1.78 18.12
N LEU A 762 -23.38 -0.86 19.10
CA LEU A 762 -22.14 -0.44 19.76
C LEU A 762 -21.46 -1.57 20.52
N LEU A 763 -22.23 -2.43 21.22
CA LEU A 763 -21.68 -3.60 21.90
C LEU A 763 -21.01 -4.57 20.90
N ARG A 764 -21.60 -4.74 19.72
CA ARG A 764 -21.03 -5.56 18.63
C ARG A 764 -19.67 -4.99 18.17
N SER A 765 -19.58 -3.69 17.93
CA SER A 765 -18.30 -3.06 17.55
C SER A 765 -17.28 -3.08 18.69
N ALA A 766 -17.70 -2.82 19.93
CA ALA A 766 -16.84 -2.94 21.11
C ALA A 766 -16.31 -4.38 21.29
N ALA A 767 -17.11 -5.41 20.97
CA ALA A 767 -16.68 -6.80 20.99
C ALA A 767 -15.63 -7.10 19.92
N ASN A 768 -15.80 -6.58 18.69
CA ASN A 768 -14.81 -6.70 17.62
C ASN A 768 -13.47 -6.07 18.05
N ILE A 769 -13.52 -4.85 18.61
CA ILE A 769 -12.33 -4.13 19.10
C ILE A 769 -11.67 -4.87 20.25
N CYS A 770 -12.43 -5.33 21.25
CA CYS A 770 -11.87 -6.08 22.38
C CYS A 770 -11.28 -7.43 21.94
N ARG A 771 -11.89 -8.13 20.98
CA ARG A 771 -11.33 -9.38 20.41
C ARG A 771 -9.97 -9.13 19.77
N PHE A 772 -9.84 -8.06 18.98
CA PHE A 772 -8.55 -7.66 18.42
C PHE A 772 -7.53 -7.35 19.53
N VAL A 773 -7.91 -6.48 20.46
CA VAL A 773 -7.02 -6.04 21.54
C VAL A 773 -6.53 -7.21 22.40
N LEU A 774 -7.40 -8.17 22.72
CA LEU A 774 -7.04 -9.38 23.48
C LEU A 774 -5.92 -10.23 22.83
N GLN A 775 -5.77 -10.15 21.51
CA GLN A 775 -4.76 -10.88 20.74
C GLN A 775 -3.50 -10.04 20.45
N SER A 776 -3.51 -8.75 20.79
CA SER A 776 -2.45 -7.80 20.43
C SER A 776 -1.21 -7.87 21.36
N PRO A 777 -0.02 -7.45 20.88
CA PRO A 777 1.13 -7.21 21.73
C PRO A 777 0.88 -6.17 22.84
N ALA A 778 -0.01 -5.19 22.64
CA ALA A 778 -0.43 -4.26 23.69
C ALA A 778 -1.01 -4.97 24.92
N MET A 779 -1.83 -6.00 24.70
CA MET A 779 -2.34 -6.83 25.80
C MET A 779 -1.24 -7.68 26.44
N GLU A 780 -0.30 -8.22 25.66
CA GLU A 780 0.85 -8.94 26.20
C GLU A 780 1.70 -8.07 27.14
N ARG A 781 1.88 -6.77 26.79
CA ARG A 781 2.57 -5.77 27.61
C ARG A 781 1.81 -5.51 28.91
N LEU A 782 0.50 -5.28 28.83
CA LEU A 782 -0.34 -5.03 30.00
C LEU A 782 -0.30 -6.21 30.99
N LEU A 783 -0.32 -7.45 30.47
CA LEU A 783 -0.27 -8.68 31.27
C LEU A 783 1.14 -9.04 31.79
N GLY A 784 2.19 -8.33 31.36
CA GLY A 784 3.58 -8.66 31.68
C GLY A 784 4.07 -9.98 31.05
N LEU A 785 3.42 -10.45 29.99
CA LEU A 785 3.84 -11.65 29.23
C LEU A 785 5.07 -11.36 28.36
N HIS A 786 5.22 -10.11 27.97
CA HIS A 786 6.34 -9.54 27.23
C HIS A 786 6.51 -8.07 27.62
N ASP A 787 7.74 -7.58 27.82
CA ASP A 787 8.01 -6.19 28.23
C ASP A 787 8.10 -5.20 27.06
N GLY A 788 7.96 -5.72 25.83
CA GLY A 788 8.09 -4.94 24.59
C GLY A 788 9.52 -4.88 24.05
N SER A 789 10.49 -5.52 24.70
CA SER A 789 11.87 -5.58 24.20
C SER A 789 12.02 -6.55 23.03
N VAL A 790 12.79 -6.15 22.02
CA VAL A 790 13.21 -7.03 20.92
C VAL A 790 14.71 -6.87 20.80
N GLU A 791 15.44 -7.98 20.87
CA GLU A 791 16.89 -7.98 20.65
C GLU A 791 17.15 -7.70 19.17
N VAL A 792 17.97 -6.68 18.86
CA VAL A 792 18.34 -6.37 17.47
C VAL A 792 19.81 -6.71 17.26
N ILE A 793 20.10 -7.54 16.27
CA ILE A 793 21.46 -7.92 15.88
C ILE A 793 21.77 -7.44 14.46
N GLY A 794 23.02 -7.03 14.21
CA GLY A 794 23.47 -6.58 12.88
C GLY A 794 23.00 -5.18 12.46
N LEU A 795 22.46 -4.39 13.39
CA LEU A 795 22.13 -2.97 13.16
C LEU A 795 23.31 -2.10 13.62
N ASP A 796 23.81 -1.24 12.73
CA ASP A 796 24.90 -0.31 13.05
C ASP A 796 24.49 0.65 14.19
N GLU A 797 25.43 0.98 15.09
CA GLU A 797 25.17 1.86 16.24
C GLU A 797 24.62 3.25 15.83
N GLU A 798 25.05 3.78 14.68
CA GLU A 798 24.53 5.06 14.13
C GLU A 798 23.08 4.97 13.63
N ALA A 799 22.61 3.77 13.27
CA ALA A 799 21.23 3.49 12.87
C ALA A 799 20.35 3.05 14.05
N GLY A 800 20.96 2.56 15.14
CA GLY A 800 20.31 2.17 16.39
C GLY A 800 19.83 3.36 17.20
N GLN A 801 18.66 3.89 16.88
CA GLN A 801 18.01 4.91 17.72
C GLN A 801 17.23 4.25 18.86
N THR A 802 17.53 4.67 20.10
CA THR A 802 16.66 4.38 21.25
C THR A 802 15.45 5.31 21.18
N ILE A 803 14.27 4.73 21.03
CA ILE A 803 13.00 5.47 21.06
C ILE A 803 12.61 5.63 22.53
N ASP A 804 12.38 6.86 22.96
CA ASP A 804 11.63 7.10 24.18
C ASP A 804 10.14 6.89 23.87
N PHE A 805 9.57 5.81 24.39
CA PHE A 805 8.15 5.53 24.21
C PHE A 805 7.27 6.37 25.16
N ASP A 806 7.86 7.00 26.17
CA ASP A 806 7.17 7.75 27.22
C ASP A 806 7.33 9.27 27.02
N VAL A 807 7.08 9.75 25.79
CA VAL A 807 7.12 11.18 25.47
C VAL A 807 6.01 11.92 26.21
N THR A 808 6.38 12.85 27.09
CA THR A 808 5.42 13.70 27.78
C THR A 808 5.04 14.89 26.89
N TYR A 809 3.78 14.96 26.48
CA TYR A 809 3.25 16.10 25.74
C TYR A 809 2.84 17.21 26.70
N GLN A 810 3.49 18.38 26.60
CA GLN A 810 3.06 19.57 27.32
C GLN A 810 1.80 20.14 26.65
N HIS A 811 0.68 20.15 27.36
CA HIS A 811 -0.50 20.87 26.89
C HIS A 811 -0.24 22.37 26.98
N LEU A 812 -0.50 23.09 25.90
CA LEU A 812 -0.28 24.53 25.80
C LEU A 812 -1.60 25.24 25.49
N ALA A 813 -2.00 26.12 26.40
CA ALA A 813 -3.05 27.08 26.09
C ALA A 813 -2.55 28.08 25.04
N ASN A 814 -3.46 28.68 24.28
CA ASN A 814 -3.10 29.67 23.27
C ASN A 814 -2.27 30.84 23.87
N GLY A 815 -1.05 31.04 23.37
CA GLY A 815 -0.12 32.07 23.84
C GLY A 815 0.75 31.66 25.04
N GLU A 816 0.69 30.39 25.48
CA GLU A 816 1.60 29.85 26.49
C GLU A 816 2.99 29.54 25.90
N SER A 817 4.02 29.64 26.74
CA SER A 817 5.41 29.44 26.34
C SER A 817 5.99 28.15 26.92
N VAL A 818 6.77 27.44 26.11
CA VAL A 818 7.66 26.35 26.56
C VAL A 818 9.00 26.97 26.92
N SER A 819 9.52 26.67 28.11
CA SER A 819 10.86 27.07 28.53
C SER A 819 11.91 26.27 27.77
N LEU A 820 12.91 26.95 27.21
CA LEU A 820 14.01 26.36 26.45
C LEU A 820 15.38 26.67 27.08
N ILE A 821 15.41 27.18 28.31
CA ILE A 821 16.64 27.65 28.95
C ILE A 821 17.69 26.56 29.17
N ASP A 822 17.26 25.30 29.19
CA ASP A 822 18.12 24.12 29.33
C ASP A 822 18.42 23.45 27.98
N ALA A 823 18.03 24.06 26.85
CA ALA A 823 18.30 23.52 25.53
C ALA A 823 19.80 23.58 25.19
N ASP A 824 20.34 22.48 24.66
CA ASP A 824 21.68 22.48 24.09
C ASP A 824 21.64 23.13 22.70
N THR A 825 22.18 24.34 22.62
CA THR A 825 22.19 25.18 21.42
C THR A 825 23.50 25.11 20.65
N SER A 826 24.38 24.13 20.96
CA SER A 826 25.66 24.01 20.27
C SER A 826 25.49 23.61 18.79
N THR A 827 26.52 23.91 17.98
CA THR A 827 26.49 23.71 16.53
C THR A 827 26.13 22.27 16.16
N GLY A 828 25.08 22.09 15.36
CA GLY A 828 24.61 20.80 14.88
C GLY A 828 23.71 20.04 15.86
N ASN A 829 23.49 20.56 17.07
CA ASN A 829 22.61 19.93 18.04
C ASN A 829 21.14 20.25 17.80
N THR A 830 20.31 19.38 18.35
CA THR A 830 18.85 19.46 18.29
C THR A 830 18.28 19.45 19.69
N HIS A 831 17.34 20.35 19.95
CA HIS A 831 16.45 20.25 21.11
C HIS A 831 15.08 19.73 20.68
N VAL A 832 14.55 18.77 21.43
CA VAL A 832 13.29 18.07 21.15
C VAL A 832 12.30 18.30 22.29
N PHE A 833 11.04 18.54 21.95
CA PHE A 833 9.93 18.56 22.91
C PHE A 833 8.60 18.24 22.20
N ALA A 834 7.58 17.84 22.94
CA ALA A 834 6.27 17.53 22.40
C ALA A 834 5.20 18.41 23.03
N VAL A 835 4.26 18.89 22.22
CA VAL A 835 3.20 19.81 22.65
C VAL A 835 1.84 19.33 22.19
N SER A 836 0.81 19.62 22.99
CA SER A 836 -0.60 19.46 22.60
C SER A 836 -1.26 20.82 22.57
N VAL A 837 -1.90 21.15 21.44
CA VAL A 837 -2.63 22.41 21.27
C VAL A 837 -4.13 22.21 21.42
N ASP A 838 -4.87 23.27 21.71
CA ASP A 838 -6.34 23.22 21.81
C ASP A 838 -7.03 23.09 20.45
N GLU A 839 -6.48 23.72 19.42
CA GLU A 839 -7.06 23.79 18.08
C GLU A 839 -5.98 23.52 17.03
N THR A 840 -6.30 22.78 15.98
CA THR A 840 -5.44 22.73 14.78
C THR A 840 -5.51 24.06 14.05
N GLY A 841 -4.42 24.48 13.39
CA GLY A 841 -4.41 25.79 12.75
C GLY A 841 -3.05 26.29 12.31
N THR A 842 -3.04 27.53 11.85
CA THR A 842 -1.82 28.33 11.65
C THR A 842 -1.47 29.01 12.96
N TYR A 843 -0.22 28.88 13.39
CA TYR A 843 0.32 29.44 14.62
C TYR A 843 1.42 30.44 14.31
N ASP A 844 1.35 31.61 14.94
CA ASP A 844 2.48 32.52 15.11
C ASP A 844 3.39 31.95 16.20
N VAL A 845 4.56 31.48 15.77
CA VAL A 845 5.59 30.89 16.63
C VAL A 845 6.64 31.93 16.93
N THR A 846 6.78 32.30 18.19
CA THR A 846 7.73 33.31 18.65
C THR A 846 8.84 32.67 19.47
N ILE A 847 10.09 32.80 19.02
CA ILE A 847 11.28 32.35 19.76
C ILE A 847 11.96 33.57 20.39
N THR A 848 12.23 33.48 21.69
CA THR A 848 13.03 34.47 22.43
C THR A 848 14.46 33.94 22.59
N ALA A 849 15.44 34.64 22.01
CA ALA A 849 16.85 34.24 22.05
C ALA A 849 17.79 35.44 22.23
N ARG A 850 19.04 35.19 22.61
CA ARG A 850 20.11 36.21 22.67
C ARG A 850 21.45 35.62 22.20
N SER A 851 22.39 36.49 21.86
CA SER A 851 23.76 36.10 21.52
C SER A 851 24.78 37.17 21.92
N GLU A 852 25.93 36.71 22.44
CA GLU A 852 27.12 37.53 22.70
C GLU A 852 28.04 37.66 21.47
N ALA A 853 27.67 37.03 20.33
CA ALA A 853 28.43 37.12 19.10
C ALA A 853 28.38 38.54 18.49
N GLY A 854 29.29 38.84 17.57
CA GLY A 854 29.29 40.12 16.85
C GLY A 854 28.03 40.31 16.00
N GLU A 855 27.62 41.55 15.76
CA GLU A 855 26.37 41.93 15.07
C GLU A 855 26.20 41.33 13.65
N LEU A 856 27.30 40.91 13.01
CA LEU A 856 27.30 40.30 11.68
C LEU A 856 27.26 38.75 11.71
N ALA A 857 27.38 38.13 12.89
CA ALA A 857 27.22 36.69 13.02
C ALA A 857 25.78 36.30 12.68
N GLN A 858 25.59 35.15 12.04
CA GLN A 858 24.27 34.59 11.73
C GLN A 858 24.15 33.23 12.38
N MET A 859 23.13 33.04 13.21
CA MET A 859 22.85 31.81 13.94
C MET A 859 21.44 31.35 13.59
N PRO A 860 21.29 30.49 12.58
CA PRO A 860 19.98 29.97 12.18
C PRO A 860 19.54 28.81 13.08
N VAL A 861 18.27 28.83 13.45
CA VAL A 861 17.56 27.77 14.17
C VAL A 861 16.36 27.35 13.33
N THR A 862 16.29 26.09 12.94
CA THR A 862 15.16 25.57 12.15
C THR A 862 14.21 24.80 13.04
N LEU A 863 12.93 25.16 13.03
CA LEU A 863 11.88 24.44 13.72
C LEU A 863 11.29 23.38 12.78
N PHE A 864 11.25 22.14 13.24
CA PHE A 864 10.58 21.03 12.59
C PHE A 864 9.35 20.65 13.41
N ALA A 865 8.25 20.31 12.74
CA ALA A 865 7.05 19.78 13.37
C ALA A 865 6.68 18.46 12.72
N ASN A 866 6.60 17.39 13.51
CA ASN A 866 6.32 16.02 13.05
C ASN A 866 7.26 15.63 11.88
N ASN A 867 8.55 15.97 12.03
CA ASN A 867 9.62 15.77 11.04
C ASN A 867 9.42 16.49 9.69
N ILE A 868 8.43 17.40 9.61
CA ILE A 868 8.24 18.31 8.48
C ILE A 868 9.02 19.60 8.78
N PRO A 869 9.91 20.06 7.87
CA PRO A 869 10.60 21.33 8.04
C PRO A 869 9.62 22.49 8.12
N GLY A 870 9.66 23.23 9.22
CA GLY A 870 8.95 24.49 9.43
C GLY A 870 9.85 25.70 9.16
N PRO A 871 9.60 26.84 9.82
CA PRO A 871 10.37 28.06 9.58
C PRO A 871 11.78 27.99 10.19
N THR A 872 12.77 28.54 9.46
CA THR A 872 14.10 28.86 10.01
C THR A 872 14.13 30.28 10.56
N PHE A 873 14.46 30.45 11.83
CA PHE A 873 14.69 31.73 12.50
C PHE A 873 16.19 32.07 12.43
N THR A 874 16.55 33.24 11.94
CA THR A 874 17.98 33.61 11.81
C THR A 874 18.27 34.78 12.72
N PHE A 875 18.94 34.52 13.84
CA PHE A 875 19.35 35.55 14.80
C PHE A 875 20.75 36.04 14.48
N ASN A 876 20.97 37.34 14.66
CA ASN A 876 22.30 37.94 14.61
C ASN A 876 22.83 38.18 16.03
N GLY A 877 24.10 38.62 16.16
CA GLY A 877 24.63 39.05 17.45
C GLY A 877 23.75 40.13 18.10
N THR A 878 23.29 39.90 19.33
CA THR A 878 22.34 40.79 20.03
C THR A 878 22.99 41.62 21.14
N GLY A 879 24.31 41.49 21.33
CA GLY A 879 25.03 42.14 22.42
C GLY A 879 24.57 41.66 23.81
N GLY A 880 24.11 40.41 23.91
CA GLY A 880 23.60 39.81 25.15
C GLY A 880 22.15 40.13 25.49
N GLU A 881 21.47 40.96 24.69
CA GLU A 881 20.06 41.31 24.91
C GLU A 881 19.11 40.25 24.34
N TRP A 882 18.01 40.00 25.05
CA TRP A 882 16.94 39.10 24.59
C TRP A 882 16.11 39.75 23.50
N VAL A 883 16.00 39.09 22.36
CA VAL A 883 15.19 39.53 21.22
C VAL A 883 14.25 38.41 20.80
N THR A 884 13.17 38.78 20.13
CA THR A 884 12.17 37.83 19.61
C THR A 884 12.14 37.84 18.09
N GLN A 885 11.85 36.68 17.51
CA GLN A 885 11.43 36.57 16.12
C GLN A 885 10.17 35.72 16.05
N THR A 886 9.24 36.12 15.19
CA THR A 886 7.97 35.43 14.97
C THR A 886 7.87 34.96 13.53
N LYS A 887 7.49 33.70 13.34
CA LYS A 887 7.22 33.10 12.03
C LYS A 887 6.03 32.16 12.14
N GLN A 888 5.40 31.86 11.00
CA GLN A 888 4.25 30.97 10.96
C GLN A 888 4.64 29.51 10.83
N LEU A 889 3.91 28.66 11.54
CA LEU A 889 3.96 27.21 11.47
C LEU A 889 2.53 26.67 11.41
N PHE A 890 2.34 25.54 10.76
CA PHE A 890 1.04 24.87 10.67
C PHE A 890 1.00 23.66 11.57
N PHE A 891 -0.04 23.54 12.39
CA PHE A 891 -0.38 22.33 13.13
C PHE A 891 -1.63 21.71 12.52
N LEU A 892 -1.41 20.61 11.81
CA LEU A 892 -2.48 19.76 11.26
C LEU A 892 -2.99 18.72 12.28
N ASN A 893 -2.24 18.52 13.36
CA ASN A 893 -2.56 17.56 14.42
C ASN A 893 -2.70 18.31 15.74
N GLN A 894 -3.50 17.78 16.67
CA GLN A 894 -3.55 18.29 18.04
C GLN A 894 -2.22 18.06 18.77
N HIS A 895 -1.67 16.87 18.61
CA HIS A 895 -0.43 16.43 19.23
C HIS A 895 0.73 16.59 18.25
N ASN A 896 1.73 17.38 18.62
CA ASN A 896 2.84 17.74 17.75
C ASN A 896 4.17 17.48 18.43
N TYR A 897 5.05 16.78 17.73
CA TYR A 897 6.43 16.61 18.10
C TYR A 897 7.26 17.71 17.42
N LEU A 898 8.06 18.44 18.19
CA LEU A 898 8.81 19.60 17.73
C LEU A 898 10.31 19.41 17.94
N GLN A 899 11.07 19.84 16.93
CA GLN A 899 12.53 19.83 16.95
C GLN A 899 13.08 21.21 16.58
N LEU A 900 13.98 21.74 17.41
CA LEU A 900 14.77 22.93 17.12
C LEU A 900 16.19 22.48 16.74
N TYR A 901 16.54 22.63 15.48
CA TYR A 901 17.88 22.33 14.97
C TYR A 901 18.74 23.59 14.91
N PHE A 902 19.86 23.58 15.62
CA PHE A 902 20.80 24.70 15.72
C PHE A 902 21.95 24.53 14.72
N THR A 903 21.84 25.16 13.55
CA THR A 903 22.86 25.01 12.48
C THR A 903 24.22 25.56 12.91
N LEU A 904 24.24 26.61 13.73
CA LEU A 904 25.43 27.22 14.30
C LEU A 904 25.15 27.58 15.76
N GLY A 905 26.08 27.26 16.65
CA GLY A 905 26.00 27.63 18.06
C GLY A 905 26.27 29.11 18.32
N GLY A 906 26.05 29.52 19.57
CA GLY A 906 26.22 30.92 20.02
C GLY A 906 24.92 31.65 20.34
N LEU A 907 23.79 30.93 20.39
CA LEU A 907 22.52 31.42 20.92
C LEU A 907 22.25 30.86 22.31
N ASP A 908 21.78 31.70 23.22
CA ASP A 908 20.98 31.23 24.35
C ASP A 908 19.51 31.37 23.94
N VAL A 909 18.69 30.32 24.11
CA VAL A 909 17.24 30.37 23.84
C VAL A 909 16.50 30.31 25.16
N LYS A 910 15.56 31.24 25.38
CA LYS A 910 14.81 31.34 26.64
C LYS A 910 13.52 30.54 26.58
N ASP A 911 12.70 30.83 25.58
CA ASP A 911 11.36 30.30 25.46
C ASP A 911 10.88 30.30 24.00
N ILE A 912 9.87 29.47 23.74
CA ILE A 912 9.12 29.43 22.48
C ILE A 912 7.62 29.50 22.80
N THR A 913 6.91 30.40 22.12
CA THR A 913 5.47 30.65 22.35
C THR A 913 4.69 30.35 21.08
N PHE A 914 3.54 29.68 21.21
CA PHE A 914 2.64 29.36 20.11
C PHE A 914 1.34 30.13 20.27
N THR A 915 1.06 31.06 19.36
CA THR A 915 -0.21 31.79 19.34
C THR A 915 -1.02 31.41 18.09
N LEU A 916 -2.22 30.88 18.28
CA LEU A 916 -3.14 30.53 17.19
C LEU A 916 -3.50 31.81 16.44
N ALA A 917 -3.11 31.87 15.16
CA ALA A 917 -3.44 32.95 14.26
C ALA A 917 -4.79 32.68 13.57
N ASP A 918 -4.94 31.47 13.00
CA ASP A 918 -6.15 31.02 12.31
C ASP A 918 -6.38 29.53 12.61
N SER A 919 -7.62 29.13 12.93
CA SER A 919 -7.94 27.72 13.17
C SER A 919 -8.33 26.97 11.89
N PHE A 920 -8.00 25.69 11.86
CA PHE A 920 -8.48 24.73 10.87
C PHE A 920 -9.68 23.98 11.45
N SER A 921 -10.76 23.88 10.67
CA SER A 921 -11.92 23.07 11.05
C SER A 921 -11.86 21.73 10.34
N MET A 922 -11.63 20.66 11.09
CA MET A 922 -11.78 19.28 10.60
C MET A 922 -13.27 18.85 10.48
N LYS A 923 -14.18 19.65 11.06
CA LYS A 923 -15.62 19.38 11.15
C LYS A 923 -16.39 19.67 9.86
N ASN A 924 -15.91 20.58 9.03
CA ASN A 924 -16.59 20.97 7.78
C ASN A 924 -15.60 20.79 6.63
N GLY A 925 -15.74 19.69 5.89
CA GLY A 925 -15.11 19.47 4.58
C GLY A 925 -16.08 19.82 3.47
#